data_AF-A0A7J3CSR5-F1
#
_entry.id   AF-A0A7J3CSR5-F1
#
_cell.length_a   1.000
_cell.length_b   1.000
_cell.length_c   1.000
_cell.angle_alpha   90.00
_cell.angle_beta   90.00
_cell.angle_gamma   90.00
#
_symmetry.space_group_name_H-M   'P 1'
#
loop_
_entity.id
_entity.type
_entity.pdbx_description
1 polymer ?
#
loop_
_entity_poly.entity_id
_entity_poly.type
_entity_poly.pdbx_seq_one_letter_code
_entity_poly.pdbx_strand_id
1 'polypeptide(L)'
;MRKILITAALPYANNIPHLGTLIGCVLSADVFARYNRLKENKCIYICGTDEYGTATEIKALEEGISPKELCDRYYKIHKQIYEWFNISFDIFGRTSTQKHTQLVQSIFLDLYKNGYIFEKEIEQPFDQKLGIFLADRFIVGQCPYCGSKDAKADQCDVCGRLLDYSKLIDPVSTLSKTKPILKKSKHLFLDLPKIEPEIKKFVEQMEQKGLWSKNTIAIAKSWLENGLEPRAITRDLQWGVKVPLQGWENKVFYVWFDAPIGYISITANLTEQYMEWWTGEDVEHYEFIGKDNVPFHAIIFPATLIGTKKRWVLPYFISSTEFLNYEGGKFSKSKKIGVFGDDAIESGLKADVWRYYLLINRPETSDTTFTWEDFQKRINNELVANLANLVNRTLVFIERNFEQIIPSPNPKKEDNEFFEQQKIIAARVDEELEKVNLRKALETVMEYCANANKYFQTKEPWKKIKTDKPDAQTTMFFLINSIFDLAILIEPFLPNTTKEILKQLNYDQKIFWKDIASLKIKPGHKISKPKHLFEIIDEKKITELKERFNAKKEQAPQEPQENQNYQILKNLDLEVGRILEVKKHPNADNLYIEKIQLQDEQREIVSGLVKYYTPEELVNKKCIIVKNLKPKKLRGIESKGMLLAAKDESNLEVLEIEDSSEGQKIKIEGIEKNPKLKEITIEEFLKIKMFVKNNVCYAENKKLLINGKEIRTKKIKDGQIS
;
A
#
# COMPACT_ATOMS: atom_id res chain seq x y z
N MET A 1 -22.27 21.58 -14.06
CA MET A 1 -20.80 21.42 -14.13
C MET A 1 -20.27 21.59 -12.73
N ARG A 2 -19.62 20.56 -12.15
CA ARG A 2 -19.07 20.63 -10.79
C ARG A 2 -17.68 21.28 -10.80
N LYS A 3 -17.27 21.88 -9.68
CA LYS A 3 -15.93 22.44 -9.47
C LYS A 3 -15.16 21.54 -8.52
N ILE A 4 -14.23 20.76 -9.05
CA ILE A 4 -13.52 19.69 -8.34
C ILE A 4 -12.07 20.10 -8.10
N LEU A 5 -11.68 20.17 -6.83
CA LEU A 5 -10.29 20.36 -6.42
C LEU A 5 -9.74 19.01 -5.98
N ILE A 6 -8.71 18.52 -6.66
CA ILE A 6 -8.09 17.22 -6.35
C ILE A 6 -6.69 17.46 -5.82
N THR A 7 -6.39 16.88 -4.66
CA THR A 7 -5.04 16.84 -4.10
C THR A 7 -4.59 15.39 -3.90
N ALA A 8 -3.30 15.14 -4.04
CA ALA A 8 -2.67 13.90 -3.60
C ALA A 8 -1.61 14.24 -2.54
N ALA A 9 -1.41 13.34 -1.57
CA ALA A 9 -0.42 13.52 -0.50
C ALA A 9 0.93 13.96 -1.07
N LEU A 10 1.50 15.05 -0.53
CA LEU A 10 2.79 15.56 -0.96
C LEU A 10 3.90 14.55 -0.61
N PRO A 11 4.58 13.92 -1.59
CA PRO A 11 5.74 13.09 -1.31
C PRO A 11 6.89 13.89 -0.68
N TYR A 12 7.54 13.31 0.33
CA TYR A 12 8.77 13.85 0.92
C TYR A 12 9.93 13.89 -0.10
N ALA A 13 10.58 15.05 -0.21
CA ALA A 13 11.68 15.33 -1.15
C ALA A 13 13.05 14.78 -0.69
N ASN A 14 13.08 13.59 -0.09
CA ASN A 14 14.30 12.96 0.41
C ASN A 14 14.44 11.50 0.00
N ASN A 15 13.51 10.97 -0.80
CA ASN A 15 13.48 9.57 -1.20
C ASN A 15 12.86 9.40 -2.59
N ILE A 16 13.24 8.35 -3.29
CA ILE A 16 12.57 7.95 -4.54
C ILE A 16 11.21 7.30 -4.18
N PRO A 17 10.11 7.67 -4.86
CA PRO A 17 8.81 7.04 -4.62
C PRO A 17 8.81 5.59 -5.12
N HIS A 18 8.23 4.69 -4.33
CA HIS A 18 7.98 3.31 -4.74
C HIS A 18 6.56 3.12 -5.25
N LEU A 19 6.27 1.97 -5.88
CA LEU A 19 4.96 1.71 -6.46
C LEU A 19 3.82 1.85 -5.44
N GLY A 20 4.05 1.49 -4.17
CA GLY A 20 3.09 1.67 -3.07
C GLY A 20 2.72 3.13 -2.81
N THR A 21 3.70 4.04 -2.75
CA THR A 21 3.42 5.49 -2.63
C THR A 21 2.73 6.06 -3.87
N LEU A 22 3.03 5.49 -5.05
CA LEU A 22 2.41 5.91 -6.31
C LEU A 22 0.92 5.54 -6.33
N ILE A 23 0.58 4.27 -6.10
CA ILE A 23 -0.81 3.79 -6.15
C ILE A 23 -1.67 4.40 -5.06
N GLY A 24 -1.14 4.58 -3.85
CA GLY A 24 -1.92 5.09 -2.73
C GLY A 24 -2.31 6.57 -2.84
N CYS A 25 -1.58 7.35 -3.65
CA CYS A 25 -1.77 8.78 -3.74
C CYS A 25 -1.92 9.22 -5.21
N VAL A 26 -0.80 9.52 -5.89
CA VAL A 26 -0.80 10.28 -7.14
C VAL A 26 -1.43 9.55 -8.33
N LEU A 27 -1.30 8.21 -8.41
CA LEU A 27 -1.92 7.45 -9.50
C LEU A 27 -3.43 7.30 -9.30
N SER A 28 -3.89 7.12 -8.06
CA SER A 28 -5.33 7.09 -7.76
C SER A 28 -6.00 8.43 -8.06
N ALA A 29 -5.39 9.54 -7.64
CA ALA A 29 -5.89 10.87 -7.94
C ALA A 29 -5.91 11.18 -9.44
N ASP A 30 -4.92 10.71 -10.19
CA ASP A 30 -4.84 10.90 -11.65
C ASP A 30 -6.04 10.28 -12.39
N VAL A 31 -6.43 9.06 -12.02
CA VAL A 31 -7.61 8.39 -12.59
C VAL A 31 -8.85 9.26 -12.38
N PHE A 32 -9.07 9.73 -11.15
CA PHE A 32 -10.25 10.55 -10.84
C PHE A 32 -10.20 11.92 -11.53
N ALA A 33 -9.02 12.53 -11.65
CA ALA A 33 -8.84 13.80 -12.35
C ALA A 33 -9.17 13.66 -13.85
N ARG A 34 -8.65 12.62 -14.50
CA ARG A 34 -8.94 12.30 -15.90
C ARG A 34 -10.41 12.05 -16.16
N TYR A 35 -11.05 11.23 -15.33
CA TYR A 35 -12.49 11.00 -15.36
C TYR A 35 -13.29 12.31 -15.30
N ASN A 36 -12.99 13.18 -14.34
CA ASN A 36 -13.67 14.46 -14.20
C ASN A 36 -13.45 15.40 -15.41
N ARG A 37 -12.26 15.39 -16.02
CA ARG A 37 -11.99 16.15 -17.25
C ARG A 37 -12.79 15.61 -18.44
N LEU A 38 -12.96 14.29 -18.57
CA LEU A 38 -13.81 13.68 -19.60
C LEU A 38 -15.29 14.00 -19.40
N LYS A 39 -15.74 14.16 -18.15
CA LYS A 39 -17.09 14.64 -17.77
C LYS A 39 -17.27 16.15 -17.95
N GLU A 40 -16.25 16.86 -18.42
CA GLU A 40 -16.23 18.31 -18.62
C GLU A 40 -16.42 19.10 -17.31
N ASN A 41 -16.17 18.49 -16.15
CA ASN A 41 -16.16 19.22 -14.88
C ASN A 41 -14.98 20.20 -14.83
N LYS A 42 -15.16 21.32 -14.11
CA LYS A 42 -14.05 22.24 -13.84
C LYS A 42 -13.17 21.59 -12.79
N CYS A 43 -12.05 21.00 -13.21
CA CYS A 43 -11.19 20.20 -12.35
C CYS A 43 -9.78 20.77 -12.33
N ILE A 44 -9.19 20.92 -11.14
CA ILE A 44 -7.74 21.08 -10.98
C ILE A 44 -7.19 19.95 -10.12
N TYR A 45 -6.10 19.34 -10.57
CA TYR A 45 -5.36 18.31 -9.86
C TYR A 45 -3.96 18.82 -9.54
N ILE A 46 -3.71 19.00 -8.24
CA ILE A 46 -2.47 19.60 -7.74
C ILE A 46 -1.75 18.63 -6.80
N CYS A 47 -0.42 18.63 -6.90
CA CYS A 47 0.45 17.95 -5.96
C CYS A 47 1.81 18.65 -5.98
N GLY A 48 2.77 18.14 -5.24
CA GLY A 48 4.11 18.69 -5.20
C GLY A 48 4.97 17.91 -4.24
N THR A 49 6.15 18.44 -3.95
CA THR A 49 7.06 17.84 -2.99
C THR A 49 6.98 18.55 -1.64
N ASP A 50 6.96 17.76 -0.57
CA ASP A 50 7.15 18.23 0.81
C ASP A 50 8.65 18.25 1.11
N GLU A 51 9.20 19.45 1.28
CA GLU A 51 10.64 19.69 1.27
C GLU A 51 11.23 19.99 2.65
N TYR A 52 10.40 20.36 3.63
CA TYR A 52 10.89 20.81 4.94
C TYR A 52 11.02 19.67 5.96
N GLY A 53 11.65 19.99 7.09
CA GLY A 53 11.75 19.11 8.24
C GLY A 53 13.10 18.41 8.41
N THR A 54 13.25 17.77 9.57
CA THR A 54 14.52 17.21 10.05
C THR A 54 15.09 16.14 9.13
N ALA A 55 14.23 15.35 8.49
CA ALA A 55 14.67 14.28 7.59
C ALA A 55 15.43 14.81 6.37
N THR A 56 15.06 16.00 5.87
CA THR A 56 15.76 16.67 4.77
C THR A 56 17.12 17.18 5.24
N GLU A 57 17.19 17.86 6.39
CA GLU A 57 18.46 18.38 6.93
C GLU A 57 19.47 17.27 7.18
N ILE A 58 19.03 16.17 7.80
CA ILE A 58 19.92 15.03 8.09
C ILE A 58 20.41 14.40 6.81
N LYS A 59 19.52 14.19 5.83
CA LYS A 59 19.91 13.57 4.57
C LYS A 59 20.88 14.45 3.79
N ALA A 60 20.67 15.76 3.83
CA ALA A 60 21.55 16.74 3.20
C ALA A 60 22.93 16.75 3.90
N LEU A 61 22.95 16.69 5.23
CA LEU A 61 24.16 16.59 6.04
C LEU A 61 24.94 15.29 5.76
N GLU A 62 24.26 14.15 5.69
CA GLU A 62 24.86 12.85 5.32
C GLU A 62 25.52 12.88 3.94
N GLU A 63 24.97 13.66 3.00
CA GLU A 63 25.49 13.78 1.64
C GLU A 63 26.45 14.97 1.45
N GLY A 64 26.67 15.78 2.48
CA GLY A 64 27.55 16.95 2.41
C GLY A 64 27.04 18.07 1.49
N ILE A 65 25.71 18.19 1.31
CA ILE A 65 25.05 19.22 0.48
C ILE A 65 24.07 20.05 1.30
N SER A 66 23.58 21.16 0.75
CA SER A 66 22.53 21.94 1.40
C SER A 66 21.15 21.27 1.28
N PRO A 67 20.21 21.50 2.23
CA PRO A 67 18.84 21.01 2.13
C PRO A 67 18.15 21.42 0.82
N LYS A 68 18.41 22.65 0.35
CA LYS A 68 17.88 23.15 -0.92
C LYS A 68 18.38 22.32 -2.11
N GLU A 69 19.67 22.03 -2.19
CA GLU A 69 20.23 21.21 -3.27
C GLU A 69 19.68 19.79 -3.26
N LEU A 70 19.50 19.20 -2.08
CA LEU A 70 18.86 17.89 -1.91
C LEU A 70 17.42 17.91 -2.47
N CYS A 71 16.62 18.89 -2.06
CA CYS A 71 15.25 19.02 -2.52
C CYS A 71 15.15 19.33 -4.03
N ASP A 72 16.03 20.20 -4.56
CA ASP A 72 16.10 20.51 -6.00
C ASP A 72 16.38 19.24 -6.83
N ARG A 73 17.23 18.34 -6.32
CA ARG A 73 17.51 17.04 -6.95
C ARG A 73 16.31 16.11 -6.90
N TYR A 74 15.72 15.90 -5.72
CA TYR A 74 14.59 14.97 -5.57
C TYR A 74 13.32 15.48 -6.25
N TYR A 75 13.06 16.79 -6.28
CA TYR A 75 11.96 17.37 -7.06
C TYR A 75 12.02 16.95 -8.54
N LYS A 76 13.20 17.03 -9.16
CA LYS A 76 13.41 16.61 -10.55
C LYS A 76 13.15 15.10 -10.73
N ILE A 77 13.64 14.27 -9.81
CA ILE A 77 13.44 12.81 -9.84
C ILE A 77 11.93 12.48 -9.74
N HIS A 78 11.23 13.06 -8.78
CA HIS A 78 9.79 12.88 -8.62
C HIS A 78 9.03 13.30 -9.88
N LYS A 79 9.33 14.50 -10.40
CA LYS A 79 8.69 15.03 -11.59
C LYS A 79 8.89 14.10 -12.80
N GLN A 80 10.11 13.65 -13.06
CA GLN A 80 10.42 12.71 -14.14
C GLN A 80 9.64 11.39 -14.01
N ILE A 81 9.59 10.83 -12.80
CA ILE A 81 8.84 9.59 -12.53
C ILE A 81 7.35 9.80 -12.83
N TYR A 82 6.75 10.86 -12.30
CA TYR A 82 5.33 11.10 -12.48
C TYR A 82 4.96 11.45 -13.92
N GLU A 83 5.80 12.18 -14.65
CA GLU A 83 5.64 12.41 -16.08
C GLU A 83 5.70 11.11 -16.88
N TRP A 84 6.65 10.21 -16.56
CA TRP A 84 6.75 8.91 -17.23
C TRP A 84 5.54 8.01 -16.95
N PHE A 85 5.05 7.98 -15.72
CA PHE A 85 3.79 7.33 -15.36
C PHE A 85 2.54 8.04 -15.93
N ASN A 86 2.73 9.13 -16.68
CA ASN A 86 1.68 9.95 -17.28
C ASN A 86 0.65 10.42 -16.24
N ILE A 87 1.16 10.94 -15.12
CA ILE A 87 0.34 11.64 -14.13
C ILE A 87 0.07 13.06 -14.61
N SER A 88 -1.20 13.41 -14.72
CA SER A 88 -1.69 14.63 -15.35
C SER A 88 -1.99 15.73 -14.34
N PHE A 89 -0.98 16.17 -13.60
CA PHE A 89 -1.11 17.33 -12.73
C PHE A 89 -1.38 18.60 -13.55
N ASP A 90 -2.26 19.47 -13.07
CA ASP A 90 -2.32 20.86 -13.53
C ASP A 90 -1.10 21.65 -13.01
N ILE A 91 -0.61 21.30 -11.81
CA ILE A 91 0.69 21.73 -11.30
C ILE A 91 1.31 20.68 -10.39
N PHE A 92 2.61 20.42 -10.60
CA PHE A 92 3.46 19.69 -9.64
C PHE A 92 4.45 20.65 -8.99
N GLY A 93 4.08 21.18 -7.82
CA GLY A 93 4.78 22.27 -7.13
C GLY A 93 5.73 21.81 -6.01
N ARG A 94 6.07 22.76 -5.13
CA ARG A 94 7.07 22.61 -4.05
C ARG A 94 6.62 23.41 -2.82
N THR A 95 6.90 22.92 -1.62
CA THR A 95 6.63 23.69 -0.38
C THR A 95 7.70 24.75 -0.09
N SER A 96 8.89 24.65 -0.67
CA SER A 96 10.01 25.60 -0.45
C SER A 96 9.91 26.90 -1.27
N THR A 97 8.73 27.51 -1.34
CA THR A 97 8.48 28.74 -2.13
C THR A 97 8.14 29.94 -1.24
N GLN A 98 8.41 31.16 -1.74
CA GLN A 98 8.05 32.39 -1.03
C GLN A 98 6.54 32.48 -0.78
N LYS A 99 5.72 32.05 -1.75
CA LYS A 99 4.26 32.04 -1.62
C LYS A 99 3.79 31.11 -0.51
N HIS A 100 4.45 29.96 -0.35
CA HIS A 100 4.21 29.05 0.77
C HIS A 100 4.53 29.70 2.11
N THR A 101 5.72 30.31 2.26
CA THR A 101 6.10 31.06 3.47
C THR A 101 5.04 32.10 3.84
N GLN A 102 4.60 32.92 2.88
CA GLN A 102 3.59 33.96 3.11
C GLN A 102 2.25 33.39 3.60
N LEU A 103 1.77 32.31 2.98
CA LEU A 103 0.48 31.70 3.32
C LEU A 103 0.53 31.02 4.69
N VAL A 104 1.60 30.28 4.98
CA VAL A 104 1.80 29.63 6.29
C VAL A 104 1.85 30.67 7.40
N GLN A 105 2.62 31.74 7.21
CA GLN A 105 2.70 32.84 8.16
C GLN A 105 1.34 33.54 8.34
N SER A 106 0.59 33.77 7.25
CA SER A 106 -0.75 34.37 7.33
C SER A 106 -1.73 33.52 8.13
N ILE A 107 -1.80 32.21 7.83
CA ILE A 107 -2.71 31.27 8.52
C ILE A 107 -2.32 31.15 10.00
N PHE A 108 -1.03 31.09 10.29
CA PHE A 108 -0.52 31.11 11.66
C PHE A 108 -0.93 32.39 12.42
N LEU A 109 -0.78 33.56 11.81
CA LEU A 109 -1.13 34.83 12.45
C LEU A 109 -2.64 34.93 12.72
N ASP A 110 -3.49 34.39 11.84
CA ASP A 110 -4.93 34.30 12.08
C ASP A 110 -5.23 33.42 13.30
N LEU A 111 -4.62 32.22 13.39
CA LEU A 111 -4.75 31.32 14.54
C LEU A 111 -4.26 31.97 15.84
N TYR A 112 -3.14 32.66 15.78
CA TYR A 112 -2.54 33.37 16.91
C TYR A 112 -3.47 34.48 17.41
N LYS A 113 -3.97 35.33 16.50
CA LYS A 113 -4.93 36.41 16.81
C LYS A 113 -6.23 35.88 17.41
N ASN A 114 -6.70 34.71 16.96
CA ASN A 114 -7.91 34.07 17.46
C ASN A 114 -7.68 33.30 18.78
N GLY A 115 -6.46 33.31 19.33
CA GLY A 115 -6.14 32.70 20.61
C GLY A 115 -6.15 31.17 20.57
N TYR A 116 -5.79 30.56 19.44
CA TYR A 116 -5.59 29.12 19.29
C TYR A 116 -4.12 28.69 19.37
N ILE A 117 -3.22 29.64 19.55
CA ILE A 117 -1.79 29.40 19.69
C ILE A 117 -1.35 29.83 21.08
N PHE A 118 -0.60 28.98 21.78
CA PHE A 118 0.03 29.34 23.06
C PHE A 118 1.48 28.86 23.13
N GLU A 119 2.25 29.47 24.03
CA GLU A 119 3.65 29.13 24.27
C GLU A 119 3.78 28.15 25.44
N LYS A 120 4.67 27.17 25.31
CA LYS A 120 5.10 26.31 26.40
C LYS A 120 6.60 26.04 26.29
N GLU A 121 7.27 26.02 27.43
CA GLU A 121 8.68 25.62 27.53
C GLU A 121 8.75 24.10 27.69
N ILE A 122 9.57 23.45 26.87
CA ILE A 122 9.87 22.01 26.95
C ILE A 122 11.36 21.81 27.15
N GLU A 123 11.70 20.80 27.93
CA GLU A 123 13.09 20.39 28.15
C GLU A 123 13.42 19.27 27.17
N GLN A 124 14.48 19.43 26.38
CA GLN A 124 14.85 18.49 25.33
C GLN A 124 16.35 18.20 25.34
N PRO A 125 16.77 17.01 24.90
CA PRO A 125 18.18 16.70 24.74
C PRO A 125 18.82 17.58 23.65
N PHE A 126 20.00 18.11 23.94
CA PHE A 126 20.76 19.03 23.08
C PHE A 126 22.19 18.53 22.91
N ASP A 127 22.62 18.44 21.65
CA ASP A 127 23.97 18.11 21.26
C ASP A 127 24.84 19.38 21.25
N GLN A 128 25.69 19.54 22.27
CA GLN A 128 26.53 20.74 22.37
C GLN A 128 27.53 20.87 21.22
N LYS A 129 28.02 19.75 20.68
CA LYS A 129 29.04 19.76 19.64
C LYS A 129 28.45 20.18 18.29
N LEU A 130 27.23 19.71 18.00
CA LEU A 130 26.53 20.05 16.75
C LEU A 130 25.65 21.30 16.87
N GLY A 131 25.36 21.75 18.10
CA GLY A 131 24.51 22.91 18.34
C GLY A 131 23.03 22.67 18.01
N ILE A 132 22.56 21.42 18.05
CA ILE A 132 21.20 21.02 17.66
C ILE A 132 20.46 20.29 18.79
N PHE A 133 19.14 20.41 18.82
CA PHE A 133 18.30 19.53 19.65
C PHE A 133 18.16 18.16 19.00
N LEU A 134 18.16 17.11 19.82
CA LEU A 134 18.11 15.72 19.36
C LEU A 134 16.71 15.15 19.56
N ALA A 135 16.17 14.57 18.49
CA ALA A 135 15.02 13.68 18.59
C ALA A 135 15.44 12.32 19.18
N ASP A 136 14.52 11.60 19.80
CA ASP A 136 14.80 10.35 20.52
C ASP A 136 15.56 9.31 19.69
N ARG A 137 15.27 9.22 18.39
CA ARG A 137 15.94 8.30 17.45
C ARG A 137 17.44 8.57 17.27
N PHE A 138 17.91 9.78 17.59
CA PHE A 138 19.32 10.17 17.52
C PHE A 138 20.03 10.02 18.85
N ILE A 139 19.40 9.37 19.82
CA ILE A 139 19.94 9.17 21.15
C ILE A 139 19.87 7.68 21.45
N VAL A 140 21.02 7.12 21.80
CA VAL A 140 21.14 5.75 22.29
C VAL A 140 21.83 5.76 23.64
N GLY A 141 21.52 4.80 24.48
CA GLY A 141 22.19 4.60 25.75
C GLY A 141 21.82 3.25 26.34
N GLN A 142 22.29 3.00 27.56
CA GLN A 142 22.00 1.76 28.23
C GLN A 142 20.57 1.76 28.81
N CYS A 143 19.81 0.70 28.52
CA CYS A 143 18.48 0.49 29.08
C CYS A 143 18.58 0.22 30.58
N PRO A 144 17.89 1.00 31.43
CA PRO A 144 17.94 0.83 32.88
C PRO A 144 17.23 -0.45 33.36
N TYR A 145 16.38 -1.05 32.51
CA TYR A 145 15.56 -2.19 32.89
C TYR A 145 16.16 -3.55 32.52
N CYS A 146 16.83 -3.65 31.37
CA CYS A 146 17.37 -4.92 30.88
C CYS A 146 18.88 -4.87 30.58
N GLY A 147 19.53 -3.71 30.79
CA GLY A 147 20.98 -3.55 30.61
C GLY A 147 21.46 -3.50 29.16
N SER A 148 20.56 -3.53 28.17
CA SER A 148 20.92 -3.39 26.74
C SER A 148 21.68 -2.10 26.51
N LYS A 149 22.85 -2.13 25.85
CA LYS A 149 23.74 -0.96 25.73
C LYS A 149 23.31 0.08 24.70
N ASP A 150 22.47 -0.31 23.74
CA ASP A 150 22.09 0.52 22.59
C ASP A 150 20.57 0.74 22.53
N ALA A 151 19.94 0.96 23.68
CA ALA A 151 18.52 1.30 23.74
C ALA A 151 18.29 2.74 23.25
N LYS A 152 17.24 2.95 22.45
CA LYS A 152 16.86 4.28 21.98
C LYS A 152 16.13 5.04 23.07
N ALA A 153 16.07 6.36 22.96
CA ALA A 153 15.42 7.19 23.97
C ALA A 153 13.89 7.04 24.03
N ASP A 154 13.26 6.53 22.98
CA ASP A 154 11.81 6.27 22.91
C ASP A 154 11.45 4.83 23.26
N GLN A 155 12.29 3.86 22.89
CA GLN A 155 12.02 2.44 23.14
C GLN A 155 13.30 1.59 23.21
N CYS A 156 13.33 0.64 24.14
CA CYS A 156 14.35 -0.41 24.15
C CYS A 156 13.96 -1.53 23.17
N ASP A 157 14.73 -1.71 22.11
CA ASP A 157 14.50 -2.78 21.12
C ASP A 157 14.64 -4.21 21.71
N VAL A 158 15.35 -4.37 22.84
CA VAL A 158 15.58 -5.68 23.47
C VAL A 158 14.43 -6.13 24.38
N CYS A 159 13.91 -5.21 25.20
CA CYS A 159 12.85 -5.55 26.16
C CYS A 159 11.48 -4.97 25.79
N GLY A 160 11.39 -4.20 24.70
CA GLY A 160 10.17 -3.61 24.17
C GLY A 160 9.60 -2.45 24.99
N ARG A 161 10.18 -2.13 26.15
CA ARG A 161 9.68 -1.05 27.02
C ARG A 161 9.89 0.31 26.36
N LEU A 162 8.86 1.14 26.44
CA LEU A 162 8.97 2.56 26.15
C LEU A 162 9.91 3.22 27.17
N LEU A 163 10.80 4.04 26.66
CA LEU A 163 11.78 4.80 27.43
C LEU A 163 11.49 6.29 27.33
N ASP A 164 12.20 7.03 28.15
CA ASP A 164 12.33 8.48 28.06
C ASP A 164 13.83 8.78 28.16
N TYR A 165 14.31 9.83 27.50
CA TYR A 165 15.70 10.27 27.59
C TYR A 165 16.22 10.30 29.04
N SER A 166 15.41 10.84 29.96
CA SER A 166 15.75 10.95 31.38
C SER A 166 16.04 9.62 32.08
N LYS A 167 15.59 8.50 31.49
CA LYS A 167 15.76 7.14 32.02
C LYS A 167 16.95 6.40 31.39
N LEU A 168 17.50 6.90 30.28
CA LEU A 168 18.66 6.28 29.65
C LEU A 168 19.90 6.46 30.53
N ILE A 169 20.63 5.37 30.74
CA ILE A 169 21.94 5.40 31.38
C ILE A 169 22.98 5.72 30.30
N ASP A 170 23.83 6.71 30.55
CA ASP A 170 24.86 7.19 29.63
C ASP A 170 24.37 7.41 28.18
N PRO A 171 23.39 8.32 27.99
CA PRO A 171 22.90 8.64 26.66
C PRO A 171 24.00 9.29 25.81
N VAL A 172 24.06 8.89 24.55
CA VAL A 172 25.01 9.37 23.55
C VAL A 172 24.25 9.71 22.26
N SER A 173 24.61 10.84 21.65
CA SER A 173 24.16 11.24 20.32
C SER A 173 24.69 10.27 19.27
N THR A 174 23.81 9.68 18.46
CA THR A 174 24.23 8.82 17.35
C THR A 174 24.94 9.61 16.26
N LEU A 175 24.71 10.93 16.18
CA LEU A 175 25.28 11.84 15.20
C LEU A 175 26.70 12.29 15.58
N SER A 176 26.90 12.79 16.81
CA SER A 176 28.17 13.40 17.23
C SER A 176 29.05 12.49 18.09
N LYS A 177 28.49 11.38 18.59
CA LYS A 177 29.09 10.49 19.59
C LYS A 177 29.42 11.18 20.92
N THR A 178 28.72 12.27 21.26
CA THR A 178 28.86 12.98 22.54
C THR A 178 27.62 12.84 23.43
N LYS A 179 27.76 13.06 24.74
CA LYS A 179 26.65 13.00 25.70
C LYS A 179 25.75 14.23 25.53
N PRO A 180 24.45 14.07 25.26
CA PRO A 180 23.53 15.19 25.19
C PRO A 180 23.33 15.84 26.57
N ILE A 181 22.97 17.12 26.59
CA ILE A 181 22.53 17.82 27.81
C ILE A 181 21.04 18.14 27.71
N LEU A 182 20.35 18.23 28.83
CA LEU A 182 18.98 18.77 28.82
C LEU A 182 19.05 20.29 28.71
N LYS A 183 18.33 20.84 27.74
CA LYS A 183 18.20 22.27 27.53
C LYS A 183 16.74 22.62 27.32
N LYS A 184 16.31 23.71 27.95
CA LYS A 184 14.95 24.23 27.78
C LYS A 184 14.82 24.99 26.47
N SER A 185 13.70 24.78 25.79
CA SER A 185 13.35 25.39 24.52
C SER A 185 11.88 25.81 24.55
N LYS A 186 11.57 27.03 24.12
CA LYS A 186 10.20 27.52 23.99
C LYS A 186 9.58 27.01 22.68
N HIS A 187 8.34 26.53 22.73
CA HIS A 187 7.60 26.10 21.55
C HIS A 187 6.19 26.67 21.53
N LEU A 188 5.72 27.02 20.34
CA LEU A 188 4.31 27.33 20.09
C LEU A 188 3.53 26.03 19.86
N PHE A 189 2.34 25.98 20.43
CA PHE A 189 1.39 24.88 20.34
C PHE A 189 0.09 25.36 19.71
N LEU A 190 -0.48 24.53 18.83
CA LEU A 190 -1.86 24.64 18.39
C LEU A 190 -2.77 24.00 19.46
N ASP A 191 -3.69 24.79 20.00
CA ASP A 191 -4.68 24.38 20.99
C ASP A 191 -5.83 23.62 20.32
N LEU A 192 -5.54 22.38 19.90
CA LEU A 192 -6.54 21.46 19.37
C LEU A 192 -7.73 21.21 20.32
N PRO A 193 -7.56 21.08 21.65
CA PRO A 193 -8.71 20.92 22.56
C PRO A 193 -9.74 22.04 22.39
N LYS A 194 -9.28 23.28 22.18
CA LYS A 194 -10.17 24.44 22.00
C LYS A 194 -10.92 24.45 20.67
N ILE A 195 -10.42 23.74 19.65
CA ILE A 195 -11.03 23.64 18.29
C ILE A 195 -11.83 22.33 18.13
N GLU A 196 -11.63 21.37 19.03
CA GLU A 196 -12.24 20.04 19.00
C GLU A 196 -13.76 20.04 18.78
N PRO A 197 -14.57 20.92 19.41
CA PRO A 197 -16.01 20.93 19.20
C PRO A 197 -16.40 21.19 17.73
N GLU A 198 -15.71 22.09 17.05
CA GLU A 198 -15.97 22.36 15.63
C GLU A 198 -15.52 21.20 14.73
N ILE A 199 -14.42 20.52 15.08
CA ILE A 199 -13.93 19.35 14.33
C ILE A 199 -14.87 18.17 14.49
N LYS A 200 -15.36 17.92 15.70
CA LYS A 200 -16.34 16.88 15.95
C LYS A 200 -17.58 17.08 15.10
N LYS A 201 -18.11 18.31 15.06
CA LYS A 201 -19.24 18.67 14.20
C LYS A 201 -18.93 18.45 12.71
N PHE A 202 -17.74 18.82 12.25
CA PHE A 202 -17.32 18.60 10.87
C PHE A 202 -17.27 17.11 10.52
N VAL A 203 -16.63 16.28 11.35
CA VAL A 203 -16.53 14.83 11.12
C VAL A 203 -17.90 14.16 11.15
N GLU A 204 -18.79 14.54 12.08
CA GLU A 204 -20.17 14.04 12.13
C GLU A 204 -20.96 14.40 10.85
N GLN A 205 -20.79 15.61 10.31
CA GLN A 205 -21.39 16.00 9.04
C GLN A 205 -20.87 15.16 7.87
N MET A 206 -19.57 14.86 7.84
CA MET A 206 -18.97 14.04 6.79
C MET A 206 -19.42 12.57 6.87
N GLU A 207 -19.60 12.04 8.08
CA GLU A 207 -20.18 10.71 8.30
C GLU A 207 -21.63 10.65 7.80
N GLN A 208 -22.46 11.63 8.16
CA GLN A 208 -23.88 11.67 7.74
C GLN A 208 -24.04 11.75 6.22
N LYS A 209 -23.13 12.46 5.53
CA LYS A 209 -23.10 12.51 4.07
C LYS A 209 -22.68 11.18 3.44
N GLY A 210 -22.04 10.27 4.19
CA GLY A 210 -21.58 8.97 3.70
C GLY A 210 -20.44 9.07 2.68
N LEU A 211 -19.71 10.20 2.65
CA LEU A 211 -18.68 10.48 1.64
C LEU A 211 -17.31 9.92 2.03
N TRP A 212 -16.99 9.81 3.32
CA TRP A 212 -15.70 9.28 3.74
C TRP A 212 -15.74 7.77 3.89
N SER A 213 -14.61 7.11 3.60
CA SER A 213 -14.48 5.66 3.81
C SER A 213 -14.71 5.31 5.28
N LYS A 214 -15.25 4.11 5.54
CA LYS A 214 -15.47 3.62 6.91
C LYS A 214 -14.18 3.65 7.75
N ASN A 215 -13.03 3.34 7.15
CA ASN A 215 -11.74 3.41 7.82
C ASN A 215 -11.36 4.85 8.19
N THR A 216 -11.53 5.80 7.27
CA THR A 216 -11.27 7.23 7.53
C THR A 216 -12.10 7.74 8.71
N ILE A 217 -13.41 7.44 8.72
CA ILE A 217 -14.30 7.81 9.82
C ILE A 217 -13.89 7.15 11.13
N ALA A 218 -13.55 5.86 11.11
CA ALA A 218 -13.12 5.14 12.30
C ALA A 218 -11.84 5.74 12.92
N ILE A 219 -10.84 6.06 12.09
CA ILE A 219 -9.60 6.70 12.54
C ILE A 219 -9.90 8.10 13.11
N ALA A 220 -10.69 8.91 12.41
CA ALA A 220 -11.04 10.26 12.87
C ALA A 220 -11.81 10.24 14.20
N LYS A 221 -12.78 9.33 14.36
CA LYS A 221 -13.53 9.14 15.61
C LYS A 221 -12.65 8.67 16.75
N SER A 222 -11.75 7.71 16.50
CA SER A 222 -10.81 7.24 17.52
C SER A 222 -9.93 8.37 18.05
N TRP A 223 -9.51 9.30 17.19
CA TRP A 223 -8.76 10.49 17.63
C TRP A 223 -9.62 11.44 18.49
N LEU A 224 -10.88 11.65 18.12
CA LEU A 224 -11.80 12.52 18.86
C LEU A 224 -12.22 11.91 20.22
N GLU A 225 -12.45 10.59 20.29
CA GLU A 225 -12.84 9.89 21.52
C GLU A 225 -11.73 9.90 22.58
N ASN A 226 -10.46 9.90 22.16
CA ASN A 226 -9.32 10.03 23.06
C ASN A 226 -9.10 11.47 23.57
N GLY A 227 -9.78 12.46 22.99
CA GLY A 227 -9.54 13.89 23.20
C GLY A 227 -8.31 14.39 22.41
N LEU A 228 -8.43 15.55 21.79
CA LEU A 228 -7.35 16.14 21.02
C LEU A 228 -6.37 16.88 21.94
N GLU A 229 -5.14 16.41 22.04
CA GLU A 229 -4.10 17.11 22.80
C GLU A 229 -3.49 18.31 22.03
N PRO A 230 -3.00 19.35 22.72
CA PRO A 230 -2.25 20.42 22.07
C PRO A 230 -1.01 19.90 21.33
N ARG A 231 -0.76 20.42 20.12
CA ARG A 231 0.35 19.97 19.27
C ARG A 231 1.38 21.06 19.06
N ALA A 232 2.66 20.75 19.32
CA ALA A 232 3.76 21.67 19.04
C ALA A 232 3.91 21.91 17.54
N ILE A 233 3.75 23.17 17.10
CA ILE A 233 3.84 23.59 15.70
C ILE A 233 5.17 24.24 15.34
N THR A 234 6.15 24.26 16.25
CA THR A 234 7.48 24.84 16.02
C THR A 234 8.58 23.82 16.28
N ARG A 235 9.71 23.96 15.60
CA ARG A 235 10.91 23.13 15.76
C ARG A 235 12.19 23.98 15.75
N ASP A 236 13.19 23.48 16.45
CA ASP A 236 14.56 24.01 16.45
C ASP A 236 15.35 23.50 15.25
N LEU A 237 14.93 23.91 14.05
CA LEU A 237 15.58 23.59 12.78
C LEU A 237 15.91 24.87 12.02
N GLN A 238 16.82 24.78 11.06
CA GLN A 238 17.15 25.90 10.19
C GLN A 238 16.34 25.87 8.89
N TRP A 239 16.07 24.68 8.36
CA TRP A 239 15.34 24.42 7.14
C TRP A 239 13.84 24.26 7.39
N GLY A 240 13.10 25.34 7.17
CA GLY A 240 11.66 25.42 7.35
C GLY A 240 11.15 26.86 7.20
N VAL A 241 9.82 27.03 7.23
CA VAL A 241 9.20 28.36 7.26
C VAL A 241 9.47 29.03 8.61
N LYS A 242 10.07 30.22 8.60
CA LYS A 242 10.37 30.98 9.83
C LYS A 242 9.09 31.50 10.50
N VAL A 243 9.09 31.50 11.83
CA VAL A 243 7.96 31.98 12.64
C VAL A 243 7.94 33.51 12.65
N PRO A 244 6.81 34.17 12.31
CA PRO A 244 6.74 35.63 12.16
C PRO A 244 6.43 36.33 13.50
N LEU A 245 7.15 35.96 14.57
CA LEU A 245 7.03 36.58 15.89
C LEU A 245 8.41 37.02 16.40
N GLN A 246 8.45 38.15 17.10
CA GLN A 246 9.67 38.63 17.74
C GLN A 246 10.18 37.61 18.77
N GLY A 247 11.46 37.27 18.74
CA GLY A 247 12.09 36.27 19.61
C GLY A 247 11.99 34.83 19.10
N TRP A 248 11.42 34.60 17.91
CA TRP A 248 11.27 33.28 17.29
C TRP A 248 12.13 33.11 16.02
N GLU A 249 13.10 33.98 15.78
CA GLU A 249 13.90 34.07 14.54
C GLU A 249 14.71 32.78 14.26
N ASN A 250 15.09 32.08 15.33
CA ASN A 250 15.86 30.84 15.25
C ASN A 250 15.01 29.57 15.19
N LYS A 251 13.69 29.70 14.99
CA LYS A 251 12.76 28.57 14.93
C LYS A 251 12.00 28.56 13.61
N VAL A 252 11.58 27.37 13.22
CA VAL A 252 10.73 27.15 12.04
C VAL A 252 9.44 26.46 12.44
N PHE A 253 8.43 26.54 11.59
CA PHE A 253 7.24 25.72 11.74
C PHE A 253 7.57 24.23 11.57
N TYR A 254 6.84 23.41 12.31
CA TYR A 254 6.90 21.97 12.19
C TYR A 254 6.24 21.55 10.88
N VAL A 255 6.90 20.67 10.13
CA VAL A 255 6.46 20.24 8.79
C VAL A 255 4.99 19.74 8.75
N TRP A 256 4.52 19.10 9.81
CA TRP A 256 3.14 18.61 9.85
C TRP A 256 2.08 19.70 10.10
N PHE A 257 2.49 20.92 10.46
CA PHE A 257 1.62 22.09 10.49
C PHE A 257 1.53 22.76 9.11
N ASP A 258 2.65 22.92 8.40
CA ASP A 258 2.69 23.69 7.15
C ASP A 258 2.54 22.85 5.87
N ALA A 259 2.91 21.56 5.86
CA ALA A 259 2.84 20.72 4.66
C ALA A 259 1.45 20.68 4.00
N PRO A 260 0.32 20.54 4.72
CA PRO A 260 -1.02 20.62 4.11
C PRO A 260 -1.35 22.01 3.54
N ILE A 261 -0.81 23.09 4.11
CA ILE A 261 -0.91 24.46 3.53
C ILE A 261 -0.17 24.52 2.18
N GLY A 262 0.76 23.59 1.95
CA GLY A 262 1.37 23.29 0.66
C GLY A 262 0.37 23.23 -0.47
N TYR A 263 -0.76 22.55 -0.29
CA TYR A 263 -1.81 22.45 -1.32
C TYR A 263 -2.33 23.82 -1.79
N ILE A 264 -2.57 24.72 -0.83
CA ILE A 264 -3.04 26.09 -1.09
C ILE A 264 -1.95 26.87 -1.83
N SER A 265 -0.71 26.83 -1.33
CA SER A 265 0.40 27.56 -1.92
C SER A 265 0.80 27.07 -3.31
N ILE A 266 0.69 25.78 -3.58
CA ILE A 266 0.95 25.19 -4.90
C ILE A 266 -0.14 25.65 -5.87
N THR A 267 -1.41 25.66 -5.45
CA THR A 267 -2.50 26.22 -6.26
C THR A 267 -2.27 27.72 -6.55
N ALA A 268 -1.78 28.47 -5.56
CA ALA A 268 -1.43 29.88 -5.72
C ALA A 268 -0.28 30.14 -6.70
N ASN A 269 0.61 29.15 -6.90
CA ASN A 269 1.65 29.20 -7.92
C ASN A 269 1.15 28.77 -9.31
N LEU A 270 -0.03 28.14 -9.41
CA LEU A 270 -0.69 27.82 -10.68
C LEU A 270 -1.53 29.00 -11.20
N THR A 271 -2.24 29.71 -10.31
CA THR A 271 -3.15 30.80 -10.70
C THR A 271 -3.31 31.84 -9.60
N GLU A 272 -3.45 33.11 -9.99
CA GLU A 272 -3.78 34.21 -9.07
C GLU A 272 -5.17 34.05 -8.45
N GLN A 273 -6.09 33.38 -9.13
CA GLN A 273 -7.47 33.11 -8.66
C GLN A 273 -7.57 31.89 -7.73
N TYR A 274 -6.47 31.45 -7.11
CA TYR A 274 -6.45 30.25 -6.26
C TYR A 274 -7.45 30.31 -5.10
N MET A 275 -7.77 31.50 -4.60
CA MET A 275 -8.77 31.65 -3.52
C MET A 275 -10.15 31.17 -3.95
N GLU A 276 -10.52 31.28 -5.24
CA GLU A 276 -11.80 30.75 -5.71
C GLU A 276 -11.89 29.22 -5.60
N TRP A 277 -10.76 28.52 -5.50
CA TRP A 277 -10.69 27.08 -5.27
C TRP A 277 -10.63 26.73 -3.78
N TRP A 278 -10.03 27.58 -2.96
CA TRP A 278 -9.80 27.30 -1.54
C TRP A 278 -10.79 27.98 -0.59
N THR A 279 -11.68 28.85 -1.09
CA THR A 279 -12.75 29.48 -0.30
C THR A 279 -14.12 29.46 -0.97
N GLY A 280 -14.25 28.90 -2.18
CA GLY A 280 -15.50 28.82 -2.94
C GLY A 280 -16.57 27.95 -2.25
N GLU A 281 -17.85 28.24 -2.49
CA GLU A 281 -18.95 27.48 -1.88
C GLU A 281 -19.29 26.18 -2.64
N ASP A 282 -18.98 26.17 -3.94
CA ASP A 282 -19.31 25.12 -4.90
C ASP A 282 -18.13 24.19 -5.21
N VAL A 283 -17.06 24.27 -4.42
CA VAL A 283 -15.85 23.46 -4.60
C VAL A 283 -15.94 22.18 -3.78
N GLU A 284 -15.81 21.06 -4.47
CA GLU A 284 -15.67 19.74 -3.84
C GLU A 284 -14.20 19.35 -3.82
N HIS A 285 -13.61 19.34 -2.62
CA HIS A 285 -12.21 19.00 -2.40
C HIS A 285 -12.01 17.51 -2.13
N TYR A 286 -11.41 16.81 -3.08
CA TYR A 286 -11.06 15.40 -3.01
C TYR A 286 -9.58 15.22 -2.66
N GLU A 287 -9.28 14.46 -1.62
CA GLU A 287 -7.92 14.18 -1.17
C GLU A 287 -7.59 12.69 -1.35
N PHE A 288 -6.44 12.39 -1.96
CA PHE A 288 -5.96 11.02 -2.15
C PHE A 288 -4.69 10.80 -1.33
N ILE A 289 -4.80 9.95 -0.31
CA ILE A 289 -3.76 9.79 0.72
C ILE A 289 -3.64 8.32 1.15
N GLY A 290 -2.48 7.95 1.72
CA GLY A 290 -2.37 6.69 2.47
C GLY A 290 -3.03 6.81 3.85
N LYS A 291 -3.45 5.70 4.44
CA LYS A 291 -4.14 5.68 5.76
C LYS A 291 -3.38 6.39 6.88
N ASP A 292 -2.04 6.38 6.86
CA ASP A 292 -1.21 7.04 7.86
C ASP A 292 -1.38 8.58 7.89
N ASN A 293 -1.85 9.16 6.77
CA ASN A 293 -2.08 10.59 6.64
C ASN A 293 -3.48 11.03 7.07
N VAL A 294 -4.39 10.09 7.37
CA VAL A 294 -5.79 10.40 7.72
C VAL A 294 -5.90 11.37 8.88
N PRO A 295 -5.21 11.21 10.03
CA PRO A 295 -5.34 12.16 11.14
C PRO A 295 -4.95 13.60 10.75
N PHE A 296 -3.97 13.76 9.87
CA PHE A 296 -3.54 15.10 9.44
C PHE A 296 -4.59 15.78 8.56
N HIS A 297 -5.29 15.02 7.72
CA HIS A 297 -6.22 15.52 6.73
C HIS A 297 -7.67 15.58 7.23
N ALA A 298 -8.05 14.69 8.14
CA ALA A 298 -9.38 14.66 8.74
C ALA A 298 -9.50 15.56 9.99
N ILE A 299 -8.39 15.78 10.72
CA ILE A 299 -8.39 16.50 12.01
C ILE A 299 -7.50 17.74 11.96
N ILE A 300 -6.18 17.58 11.81
CA ILE A 300 -5.21 18.66 12.08
C ILE A 300 -5.33 19.81 11.07
N PHE A 301 -5.39 19.50 9.78
CA PHE A 301 -5.50 20.52 8.74
C PHE A 301 -6.88 21.21 8.75
N PRO A 302 -8.01 20.49 8.84
CA PRO A 302 -9.31 21.12 9.08
C PRO A 302 -9.32 22.00 10.34
N ALA A 303 -8.70 21.56 11.44
CA ALA A 303 -8.62 22.37 12.67
C ALA A 303 -7.82 23.66 12.46
N THR A 304 -6.70 23.56 11.73
CA THR A 304 -5.87 24.70 11.33
C THR A 304 -6.69 25.71 10.52
N LEU A 305 -7.45 25.25 9.53
CA LEU A 305 -8.28 26.11 8.69
C LEU A 305 -9.47 26.71 9.45
N ILE A 306 -10.21 25.90 10.21
CA ILE A 306 -11.35 26.34 11.04
C ILE A 306 -10.91 27.37 12.08
N GLY A 307 -9.76 27.15 12.72
CA GLY A 307 -9.21 28.05 13.74
C GLY A 307 -8.84 29.44 13.21
N THR A 308 -8.64 29.60 11.89
CA THR A 308 -8.48 30.94 11.28
C THR A 308 -9.75 31.80 11.37
N LYS A 309 -10.91 31.18 11.65
CA LYS A 309 -12.24 31.80 11.61
C LYS A 309 -12.58 32.46 10.25
N LYS A 310 -11.86 32.07 9.20
CA LYS A 310 -12.14 32.41 7.81
C LYS A 310 -12.82 31.22 7.13
N ARG A 311 -13.50 31.50 6.03
CA ARG A 311 -14.05 30.46 5.18
C ARG A 311 -12.93 29.81 4.39
N TRP A 312 -12.77 28.51 4.57
CA TRP A 312 -11.94 27.65 3.73
C TRP A 312 -12.75 26.47 3.23
N VAL A 313 -12.39 25.96 2.06
CA VAL A 313 -12.86 24.67 1.57
C VAL A 313 -12.20 23.60 2.41
N LEU A 314 -13.03 22.74 3.01
CA LEU A 314 -12.59 21.58 3.80
C LEU A 314 -12.75 20.30 2.96
N PRO A 315 -12.05 19.21 3.32
CA PRO A 315 -12.11 17.97 2.55
C PRO A 315 -13.53 17.44 2.40
N TYR A 316 -14.02 17.41 1.16
CA TYR A 316 -15.32 16.85 0.77
C TYR A 316 -15.27 15.32 0.71
N PHE A 317 -14.15 14.76 0.27
CA PHE A 317 -13.93 13.32 0.19
C PHE A 317 -12.46 13.01 0.48
N ILE A 318 -12.21 12.00 1.32
CA ILE A 318 -10.86 11.49 1.59
C ILE A 318 -10.78 10.05 1.09
N SER A 319 -10.04 9.84 0.00
CA SER A 319 -9.67 8.54 -0.52
C SER A 319 -8.42 8.04 0.21
N SER A 320 -8.63 7.29 1.29
CA SER A 320 -7.56 6.61 2.02
C SER A 320 -7.30 5.21 1.44
N THR A 321 -6.06 4.86 1.11
CA THR A 321 -5.71 3.47 0.77
C THR A 321 -4.99 2.73 1.89
N GLU A 322 -5.16 1.41 1.89
CA GLU A 322 -4.33 0.47 2.63
C GLU A 322 -2.95 0.32 1.95
N PHE A 323 -2.07 -0.57 2.46
CA PHE A 323 -0.72 -0.69 1.91
C PHE A 323 -0.64 -1.65 0.74
N LEU A 324 0.17 -1.29 -0.26
CA LEU A 324 0.72 -2.24 -1.22
C LEU A 324 2.00 -2.85 -0.65
N ASN A 325 1.98 -4.15 -0.40
CA ASN A 325 3.12 -4.97 -0.03
C ASN A 325 3.85 -5.46 -1.30
N TYR A 326 5.08 -5.96 -1.14
CA TYR A 326 5.90 -6.47 -2.23
C TYR A 326 6.37 -7.88 -1.93
N GLU A 327 5.94 -8.83 -2.76
CA GLU A 327 6.21 -10.26 -2.61
C GLU A 327 5.84 -10.74 -1.19
N GLY A 328 6.72 -11.45 -0.50
CA GLY A 328 6.48 -11.92 0.86
C GLY A 328 6.63 -10.88 1.97
N GLY A 329 6.77 -9.58 1.66
CA GLY A 329 7.10 -8.55 2.65
C GLY A 329 6.67 -7.13 2.28
N LYS A 330 7.28 -6.14 2.94
CA LYS A 330 7.03 -4.72 2.71
C LYS A 330 8.10 -4.12 1.79
N PHE A 331 7.73 -3.04 1.08
CA PHE A 331 8.73 -2.17 0.46
C PHE A 331 9.74 -1.69 1.52
N SER A 332 11.02 -1.68 1.17
CA SER A 332 12.07 -1.17 2.06
C SER A 332 13.02 -0.26 1.30
N LYS A 333 13.02 1.02 1.67
CA LYS A 333 13.90 2.04 1.07
C LYS A 333 15.37 1.76 1.38
N SER A 334 15.69 1.51 2.65
CA SER A 334 17.08 1.25 3.08
C SER A 334 17.64 -0.04 2.50
N LYS A 335 16.81 -1.08 2.36
CA LYS A 335 17.23 -2.37 1.78
C LYS A 335 17.00 -2.46 0.27
N LYS A 336 16.49 -1.40 -0.38
CA LYS A 336 16.04 -1.36 -1.78
C LYS A 336 15.19 -2.59 -2.16
N ILE A 337 14.24 -2.95 -1.30
CA ILE A 337 13.30 -4.05 -1.53
C ILE A 337 12.04 -3.47 -2.17
N GLY A 338 11.69 -3.99 -3.34
CA GLY A 338 10.53 -3.56 -4.12
C GLY A 338 10.93 -2.72 -5.33
N VAL A 339 9.94 -2.46 -6.19
CA VAL A 339 10.12 -1.65 -7.39
C VAL A 339 9.93 -0.17 -7.06
N PHE A 340 10.92 0.64 -7.40
CA PHE A 340 10.86 2.10 -7.31
C PHE A 340 10.44 2.73 -8.65
N GLY A 341 10.09 4.02 -8.63
CA GLY A 341 9.61 4.70 -9.84
C GLY A 341 10.65 4.74 -10.96
N ASP A 342 11.93 4.89 -10.61
CA ASP A 342 13.07 4.77 -11.53
C ASP A 342 13.27 3.35 -12.06
N ASP A 343 13.10 2.33 -11.21
CA ASP A 343 13.13 0.93 -11.62
C ASP A 343 12.04 0.63 -12.68
N ALA A 344 10.84 1.17 -12.51
CA ALA A 344 9.75 1.01 -13.48
C ALA A 344 10.11 1.63 -14.85
N ILE A 345 10.76 2.80 -14.86
CA ILE A 345 11.26 3.43 -16.10
C ILE A 345 12.30 2.53 -16.78
N GLU A 346 13.24 2.03 -15.99
CA GLU A 346 14.37 1.22 -16.45
C GLU A 346 13.97 -0.20 -16.91
N SER A 347 12.76 -0.66 -16.59
CA SER A 347 12.26 -1.99 -16.94
C SER A 347 12.12 -2.22 -18.45
N GLY A 348 11.97 -1.13 -19.23
CA GLY A 348 11.64 -1.19 -20.66
C GLY A 348 10.18 -1.50 -20.96
N LEU A 349 9.34 -1.71 -19.94
CA LEU A 349 7.90 -1.88 -20.10
C LEU A 349 7.20 -0.53 -20.25
N LYS A 350 6.06 -0.50 -20.95
CA LYS A 350 5.25 0.72 -21.09
C LYS A 350 4.64 1.12 -19.74
N ALA A 351 4.54 2.42 -19.48
CA ALA A 351 3.93 2.95 -18.25
C ALA A 351 2.51 2.41 -17.99
N ASP A 352 1.69 2.27 -19.03
CA ASP A 352 0.31 1.77 -18.90
C ASP A 352 0.23 0.32 -18.38
N VAL A 353 1.27 -0.50 -18.59
CA VAL A 353 1.36 -1.85 -18.01
C VAL A 353 1.43 -1.77 -16.49
N TRP A 354 2.25 -0.85 -15.97
CA TRP A 354 2.36 -0.59 -14.54
C TRP A 354 1.09 0.04 -13.97
N ARG A 355 0.53 1.03 -14.66
CA ARG A 355 -0.73 1.68 -14.25
C ARG A 355 -1.84 0.65 -14.11
N TYR A 356 -2.02 -0.20 -15.12
CA TYR A 356 -3.03 -1.25 -15.10
C TYR A 356 -2.88 -2.17 -13.88
N TYR A 357 -1.70 -2.75 -13.70
CA TYR A 357 -1.47 -3.72 -12.64
C TYR A 357 -1.67 -3.12 -11.24
N LEU A 358 -1.23 -1.89 -11.03
CA LEU A 358 -1.39 -1.20 -9.75
C LEU A 358 -2.86 -0.86 -9.48
N LEU A 359 -3.62 -0.43 -10.50
CA LEU A 359 -5.01 -0.03 -10.35
C LEU A 359 -5.96 -1.23 -10.17
N ILE A 360 -5.73 -2.34 -10.90
CA ILE A 360 -6.55 -3.56 -10.72
C ILE A 360 -6.30 -4.24 -9.37
N ASN A 361 -5.14 -3.97 -8.75
CA ASN A 361 -4.77 -4.41 -7.42
C ASN A 361 -4.73 -3.27 -6.39
N ARG A 362 -5.48 -2.17 -6.62
CA ARG A 362 -5.49 -1.03 -5.71
C ARG A 362 -5.94 -1.47 -4.30
N PRO A 363 -5.19 -1.12 -3.23
CA PRO A 363 -5.51 -1.50 -1.86
C PRO A 363 -6.61 -0.60 -1.26
N GLU A 364 -7.86 -0.79 -1.69
CA GLU A 364 -8.99 0.05 -1.27
C GLU A 364 -9.55 -0.32 0.10
N THR A 365 -9.72 -1.62 0.37
CA THR A 365 -10.36 -2.14 1.60
C THR A 365 -9.40 -2.92 2.50
N SER A 366 -8.36 -3.49 1.92
CA SER A 366 -7.34 -4.27 2.61
C SER A 366 -5.99 -4.07 1.91
N ASP A 367 -4.91 -4.40 2.62
CA ASP A 367 -3.58 -4.48 2.02
C ASP A 367 -3.61 -5.41 0.77
N THR A 368 -2.85 -5.06 -0.25
CA THR A 368 -2.63 -5.91 -1.44
C THR A 368 -1.15 -6.21 -1.60
N THR A 369 -0.80 -7.23 -2.38
CA THR A 369 0.60 -7.64 -2.57
C THR A 369 0.94 -7.65 -4.05
N PHE A 370 1.98 -6.92 -4.42
CA PHE A 370 2.60 -7.04 -5.73
C PHE A 370 3.39 -8.35 -5.80
N THR A 371 3.14 -9.19 -6.81
CA THR A 371 4.01 -10.32 -7.16
C THR A 371 4.32 -10.31 -8.64
N TRP A 372 5.54 -10.70 -9.01
CA TRP A 372 5.93 -10.76 -10.43
C TRP A 372 5.13 -11.79 -11.24
N GLU A 373 4.71 -12.89 -10.60
CA GLU A 373 3.87 -13.92 -11.20
C GLU A 373 2.48 -13.37 -11.53
N ASP A 374 1.81 -12.71 -10.58
CA ASP A 374 0.50 -12.10 -10.81
C ASP A 374 0.60 -10.95 -11.81
N PHE A 375 1.68 -10.16 -11.75
CA PHE A 375 1.99 -9.13 -12.75
C PHE A 375 2.01 -9.70 -14.16
N GLN A 376 2.83 -10.72 -14.41
CA GLN A 376 2.89 -11.36 -15.73
C GLN A 376 1.53 -11.90 -16.18
N LYS A 377 0.87 -12.64 -15.29
CA LYS A 377 -0.41 -13.30 -15.58
C LYS A 377 -1.48 -12.30 -15.98
N ARG A 378 -1.64 -11.21 -15.23
CA ARG A 378 -2.66 -10.19 -15.51
C ARG A 378 -2.38 -9.43 -16.79
N ILE A 379 -1.13 -9.04 -17.03
CA ILE A 379 -0.78 -8.33 -18.27
C ILE A 379 -1.04 -9.22 -19.49
N ASN A 380 -0.58 -10.48 -19.46
CA ASN A 380 -0.75 -11.39 -20.59
C ASN A 380 -2.22 -11.77 -20.82
N ASN A 381 -2.99 -12.05 -19.76
CA ASN A 381 -4.37 -12.52 -19.92
C ASN A 381 -5.37 -11.37 -20.12
N GLU A 382 -5.17 -10.24 -19.45
CA GLU A 382 -6.16 -9.16 -19.42
C GLU A 382 -5.79 -8.05 -20.40
N LEU A 383 -4.54 -7.60 -20.49
CA LEU A 383 -4.15 -6.60 -21.48
C LEU A 383 -3.90 -7.21 -22.86
N VAL A 384 -3.11 -8.28 -22.96
CA VAL A 384 -2.75 -8.85 -24.27
C VAL A 384 -3.89 -9.70 -24.85
N ALA A 385 -4.33 -10.73 -24.14
CA ALA A 385 -5.30 -11.70 -24.67
C ALA A 385 -6.75 -11.20 -24.72
N ASN A 386 -7.09 -10.15 -23.95
CA ASN A 386 -8.44 -9.57 -23.92
C ASN A 386 -8.47 -8.20 -24.64
N LEU A 387 -7.89 -7.14 -24.06
CA LEU A 387 -7.96 -5.78 -24.61
C LEU A 387 -7.26 -5.64 -25.98
N ALA A 388 -5.98 -5.98 -26.06
CA ALA A 388 -5.20 -5.86 -27.29
C ALA A 388 -5.74 -6.75 -28.39
N ASN A 389 -6.15 -7.97 -28.04
CA ASN A 389 -6.72 -8.94 -28.96
C ASN A 389 -8.02 -8.42 -29.59
N LEU A 390 -8.93 -7.84 -28.80
CA LEU A 390 -10.17 -7.25 -29.32
C LEU A 390 -9.89 -6.18 -30.37
N VAL A 391 -9.02 -5.22 -30.01
CA VAL A 391 -8.65 -4.11 -30.88
C VAL A 391 -8.00 -4.64 -32.15
N ASN A 392 -6.97 -5.46 -32.01
CA ASN A 392 -6.20 -5.97 -33.14
C ASN A 392 -7.07 -6.79 -34.10
N ARG A 393 -7.83 -7.77 -33.61
CA ARG A 393 -8.61 -8.64 -34.50
C ARG A 393 -9.73 -7.89 -35.22
N THR A 394 -10.35 -6.90 -34.57
CA THR A 394 -11.40 -6.09 -35.21
C THR A 394 -10.81 -5.19 -36.29
N LEU A 395 -9.73 -4.47 -35.99
CA LEU A 395 -9.09 -3.56 -36.95
C LEU A 395 -8.47 -4.31 -38.13
N VAL A 396 -7.77 -5.42 -37.89
CA VAL A 396 -7.21 -6.28 -38.96
C VAL A 396 -8.32 -6.89 -39.81
N PHE A 397 -9.47 -7.24 -39.22
CA PHE A 397 -10.60 -7.74 -39.99
C PHE A 397 -11.15 -6.67 -40.94
N ILE A 398 -11.28 -5.43 -40.46
CA ILE A 398 -11.74 -4.29 -41.26
C ILE A 398 -10.74 -3.94 -42.36
N GLU A 399 -9.45 -3.92 -42.04
CA GLU A 399 -8.38 -3.69 -43.02
C GLU A 399 -8.45 -4.72 -44.16
N ARG A 400 -8.55 -6.01 -43.82
CA ARG A 400 -8.50 -7.11 -44.81
C ARG A 400 -9.75 -7.26 -45.66
N ASN A 401 -10.94 -7.03 -45.07
CA ASN A 401 -12.21 -7.37 -45.72
C ASN A 401 -13.02 -6.16 -46.18
N PHE A 402 -12.68 -4.96 -45.68
CA PHE A 402 -13.44 -3.73 -45.94
C PHE A 402 -12.53 -2.55 -46.31
N GLU A 403 -11.29 -2.80 -46.73
CA GLU A 403 -10.35 -1.76 -47.21
C GLU A 403 -10.16 -0.60 -46.23
N GLN A 404 -10.17 -0.91 -44.92
CA GLN A 404 -10.09 0.08 -43.83
C GLN A 404 -11.30 1.02 -43.72
N ILE A 405 -12.40 0.76 -44.43
CA ILE A 405 -13.62 1.56 -44.40
C ILE A 405 -14.64 0.89 -43.50
N ILE A 406 -15.21 1.65 -42.56
CA ILE A 406 -16.25 1.14 -41.66
C ILE A 406 -17.52 0.84 -42.48
N PRO A 407 -18.03 -0.40 -42.44
CA PRO A 407 -19.15 -0.80 -43.28
C PRO A 407 -20.48 -0.23 -42.76
N SER A 408 -21.49 -0.21 -43.63
CA SER A 408 -22.86 0.13 -43.23
C SER A 408 -23.52 -1.03 -42.49
N PRO A 409 -24.10 -0.81 -41.31
CA PRO A 409 -24.77 -1.87 -40.55
C PRO A 409 -26.21 -2.11 -41.04
N ASN A 410 -26.66 -3.35 -40.88
CA ASN A 410 -28.08 -3.75 -40.92
C ASN A 410 -28.38 -4.56 -39.63
N PRO A 411 -28.68 -3.88 -38.50
CA PRO A 411 -28.75 -4.50 -37.18
C PRO A 411 -29.94 -5.45 -37.03
N LYS A 412 -29.68 -6.63 -36.45
CA LYS A 412 -30.70 -7.57 -35.98
C LYS A 412 -30.98 -7.34 -34.49
N LYS A 413 -31.98 -8.05 -33.96
CA LYS A 413 -32.37 -7.98 -32.54
C LYS A 413 -31.17 -8.21 -31.59
N GLU A 414 -30.39 -9.26 -31.85
CA GLU A 414 -29.22 -9.63 -31.03
C GLU A 414 -28.11 -8.56 -31.02
N ASP A 415 -27.96 -7.79 -32.11
CA ASP A 415 -26.95 -6.73 -32.21
C ASP A 415 -27.37 -5.52 -31.35
N ASN A 416 -28.67 -5.19 -31.36
CA ASN A 416 -29.23 -4.17 -30.49
C ASN A 416 -29.19 -4.60 -29.01
N GLU A 417 -29.46 -5.87 -28.70
CA GLU A 417 -29.33 -6.42 -27.34
C GLU A 417 -27.88 -6.32 -26.82
N PHE A 418 -26.89 -6.63 -27.67
CA PHE A 418 -25.48 -6.42 -27.34
C PHE A 418 -25.17 -4.95 -27.04
N PHE A 419 -25.64 -4.02 -27.88
CA PHE A 419 -25.41 -2.60 -27.69
C PHE A 419 -26.04 -2.06 -26.39
N GLU A 420 -27.26 -2.48 -26.07
CA GLU A 420 -27.91 -2.11 -24.81
C GLU A 420 -27.18 -2.70 -23.59
N GLN A 421 -26.64 -3.92 -23.68
CA GLN A 421 -25.79 -4.46 -22.62
C GLN A 421 -24.52 -3.63 -22.43
N GLN A 422 -23.87 -3.19 -23.51
CA GLN A 422 -22.68 -2.35 -23.42
C GLN A 422 -22.98 -0.99 -22.75
N LYS A 423 -24.14 -0.38 -23.03
CA LYS A 423 -24.61 0.82 -22.32
C LYS A 423 -24.72 0.60 -20.82
N ILE A 424 -25.35 -0.51 -20.41
CA ILE A 424 -25.53 -0.86 -19.00
C ILE A 424 -24.17 -1.04 -18.32
N ILE A 425 -23.25 -1.78 -18.94
CA ILE A 425 -21.91 -2.00 -18.38
C ILE A 425 -21.16 -0.67 -18.24
N ALA A 426 -21.19 0.18 -19.27
CA ALA A 426 -20.54 1.49 -19.24
C ALA A 426 -21.14 2.43 -18.18
N ALA A 427 -22.46 2.41 -17.98
CA ALA A 427 -23.12 3.18 -16.94
C ALA A 427 -22.66 2.77 -15.53
N ARG A 428 -22.41 1.48 -15.29
CA ARG A 428 -21.83 1.02 -14.02
C ARG A 428 -20.38 1.52 -13.84
N VAL A 429 -19.58 1.61 -14.90
CA VAL A 429 -18.24 2.20 -14.79
C VAL A 429 -18.32 3.66 -14.31
N ASP A 430 -19.26 4.44 -14.87
CA ASP A 430 -19.52 5.82 -14.43
C ASP A 430 -19.90 5.88 -12.95
N GLU A 431 -20.82 5.00 -12.51
CA GLU A 431 -21.27 4.93 -11.12
C GLU A 431 -20.12 4.61 -10.15
N GLU A 432 -19.25 3.65 -10.50
CA GLU A 432 -18.10 3.27 -9.67
C GLU A 432 -17.05 4.39 -9.62
N LEU A 433 -16.82 5.11 -10.73
CA LEU A 433 -15.89 6.25 -10.76
C LEU A 433 -16.39 7.46 -9.98
N GLU A 434 -17.70 7.79 -10.04
CA GLU A 434 -18.31 8.85 -9.22
C GLU A 434 -18.14 8.56 -7.72
N LYS A 435 -18.19 7.29 -7.33
CA LYS A 435 -17.96 6.82 -5.95
C LYS A 435 -16.47 6.65 -5.60
N VAL A 436 -15.56 6.87 -6.55
CA VAL A 436 -14.12 6.68 -6.40
C VAL A 436 -13.73 5.21 -6.09
N ASN A 437 -14.55 4.24 -6.53
CA ASN A 437 -14.26 2.80 -6.49
C ASN A 437 -13.41 2.40 -7.71
N LEU A 438 -12.17 2.89 -7.74
CA LEU A 438 -11.31 2.84 -8.94
C LEU A 438 -11.00 1.41 -9.38
N ARG A 439 -10.76 0.50 -8.43
CA ARG A 439 -10.53 -0.91 -8.74
C ARG A 439 -11.76 -1.54 -9.40
N LYS A 440 -12.93 -1.35 -8.80
CA LYS A 440 -14.19 -1.93 -9.28
C LYS A 440 -14.60 -1.37 -10.65
N ALA A 441 -14.35 -0.08 -10.87
CA ALA A 441 -14.52 0.56 -12.17
C ALA A 441 -13.65 -0.13 -13.23
N LEU A 442 -12.34 -0.33 -12.97
CA LEU A 442 -11.45 -1.00 -13.93
C LEU A 442 -11.85 -2.47 -14.19
N GLU A 443 -12.24 -3.22 -13.16
CA GLU A 443 -12.79 -4.58 -13.33
C GLU A 443 -14.01 -4.59 -14.27
N THR A 444 -14.87 -3.58 -14.13
CA THR A 444 -16.09 -3.42 -14.95
C THR A 444 -15.75 -2.99 -16.39
N VAL A 445 -14.69 -2.20 -16.59
CA VAL A 445 -14.16 -1.91 -17.93
C VAL A 445 -13.63 -3.18 -18.60
N MET A 446 -12.96 -4.06 -17.84
CA MET A 446 -12.51 -5.35 -18.39
C MET A 446 -13.66 -6.30 -18.70
N GLU A 447 -14.77 -6.22 -17.97
CA GLU A 447 -16.03 -6.89 -18.31
C GLU A 447 -16.62 -6.36 -19.63
N TYR A 448 -16.64 -5.04 -19.84
CA TYR A 448 -17.08 -4.43 -21.12
C TYR A 448 -16.26 -4.99 -22.31
N CYS A 449 -14.94 -5.07 -22.14
CA CYS A 449 -14.04 -5.63 -23.13
C CYS A 449 -14.30 -7.13 -23.37
N ALA A 450 -14.49 -7.91 -22.30
CA ALA A 450 -14.80 -9.34 -22.41
C ALA A 450 -16.13 -9.58 -23.13
N ASN A 451 -17.15 -8.75 -22.88
CA ASN A 451 -18.44 -8.82 -23.56
C ASN A 451 -18.32 -8.53 -25.07
N ALA A 452 -17.56 -7.49 -25.45
CA ALA A 452 -17.25 -7.23 -26.86
C ALA A 452 -16.49 -8.40 -27.51
N ASN A 453 -15.55 -9.01 -26.77
CA ASN A 453 -14.83 -10.18 -27.26
C ASN A 453 -15.76 -11.39 -27.48
N LYS A 454 -16.70 -11.61 -26.57
CA LYS A 454 -17.73 -12.64 -26.71
C LYS A 454 -18.59 -12.39 -27.96
N TYR A 455 -19.03 -11.16 -28.18
CA TYR A 455 -19.84 -10.81 -29.35
C TYR A 455 -19.13 -11.10 -30.69
N PHE A 456 -17.86 -10.70 -30.84
CA PHE A 456 -17.07 -11.08 -32.03
C PHE A 456 -16.99 -12.61 -32.18
N GLN A 457 -16.79 -13.34 -31.08
CA GLN A 457 -16.64 -14.80 -31.13
C GLN A 457 -17.94 -15.50 -31.50
N THR A 458 -19.08 -15.08 -30.96
CA THR A 458 -20.38 -15.71 -31.20
C THR A 458 -20.94 -15.38 -32.58
N LYS A 459 -20.69 -14.17 -33.09
CA LYS A 459 -21.13 -13.76 -34.43
C LYS A 459 -20.31 -14.40 -35.56
N GLU A 460 -19.10 -14.89 -35.24
CA GLU A 460 -18.20 -15.55 -36.20
C GLU A 460 -18.02 -14.78 -37.53
N PRO A 461 -17.64 -13.49 -37.51
CA PRO A 461 -17.58 -12.64 -38.71
C PRO A 461 -16.66 -13.21 -39.80
N TRP A 462 -15.63 -13.99 -39.42
CA TRP A 462 -14.73 -14.67 -40.36
C TRP A 462 -15.39 -15.79 -41.18
N LYS A 463 -16.50 -16.36 -40.69
CA LYS A 463 -17.36 -17.26 -41.47
C LYS A 463 -18.42 -16.45 -42.21
N LYS A 464 -19.09 -15.54 -41.50
CA LYS A 464 -20.20 -14.74 -42.04
C LYS A 464 -19.81 -13.85 -43.20
N ILE A 465 -18.57 -13.38 -43.29
CA ILE A 465 -18.10 -12.63 -44.46
C ILE A 465 -18.29 -13.38 -45.79
N LYS A 466 -18.28 -14.72 -45.77
CA LYS A 466 -18.47 -15.58 -46.95
C LYS A 466 -19.94 -15.97 -47.17
N THR A 467 -20.75 -16.04 -46.12
CA THR A 467 -22.10 -16.63 -46.15
C THR A 467 -23.24 -15.63 -45.90
N ASP A 468 -22.99 -14.56 -45.16
CA ASP A 468 -23.91 -13.48 -44.78
C ASP A 468 -23.09 -12.20 -44.52
N LYS A 469 -22.60 -11.59 -45.60
CA LYS A 469 -21.75 -10.39 -45.55
C LYS A 469 -22.40 -9.23 -44.78
N PRO A 470 -23.71 -8.93 -44.92
CA PRO A 470 -24.37 -7.90 -44.12
C PRO A 470 -24.24 -8.12 -42.60
N ASP A 471 -24.34 -9.37 -42.13
CA ASP A 471 -24.17 -9.67 -40.70
C ASP A 471 -22.74 -9.43 -40.21
N ALA A 472 -21.73 -9.79 -41.01
CA ALA A 472 -20.33 -9.49 -40.70
C ALA A 472 -20.05 -7.97 -40.68
N GLN A 473 -20.69 -7.21 -41.58
CA GLN A 473 -20.62 -5.74 -41.62
C GLN A 473 -21.21 -5.11 -40.36
N THR A 474 -22.43 -5.51 -39.99
CA THR A 474 -23.07 -5.09 -38.73
C THR A 474 -22.19 -5.39 -37.52
N THR A 475 -21.66 -6.62 -37.43
CA THR A 475 -20.78 -7.04 -36.33
C THR A 475 -19.58 -6.12 -36.19
N MET A 476 -18.89 -5.80 -37.30
CA MET A 476 -17.73 -4.91 -37.26
C MET A 476 -18.10 -3.47 -36.92
N PHE A 477 -19.26 -2.98 -37.38
CA PHE A 477 -19.75 -1.65 -37.05
C PHE A 477 -20.00 -1.46 -35.55
N PHE A 478 -20.61 -2.45 -34.88
CA PHE A 478 -20.79 -2.38 -33.43
C PHE A 478 -19.47 -2.51 -32.68
N LEU A 479 -18.58 -3.41 -33.09
CA LEU A 479 -17.31 -3.61 -32.41
C LEU A 479 -16.35 -2.42 -32.53
N ILE A 480 -16.30 -1.74 -33.68
CA ILE A 480 -15.46 -0.55 -33.82
C ILE A 480 -15.96 0.58 -32.90
N ASN A 481 -17.27 0.71 -32.73
CA ASN A 481 -17.86 1.67 -31.81
C ASN A 481 -17.66 1.24 -30.35
N SER A 482 -17.71 -0.06 -30.03
CA SER A 482 -17.31 -0.55 -28.71
C SER A 482 -15.84 -0.30 -28.41
N ILE A 483 -14.94 -0.38 -29.40
CA ILE A 483 -13.52 -0.04 -29.21
C ILE A 483 -13.34 1.47 -28.98
N PHE A 484 -14.13 2.30 -29.65
CA PHE A 484 -14.16 3.74 -29.40
C PHE A 484 -14.63 4.06 -27.96
N ASP A 485 -15.76 3.48 -27.54
CA ASP A 485 -16.27 3.61 -26.18
C ASP A 485 -15.24 3.12 -25.15
N LEU A 486 -14.60 1.98 -25.43
CA LEU A 486 -13.56 1.39 -24.58
C LEU A 486 -12.34 2.31 -24.46
N ALA A 487 -11.96 3.03 -25.52
CA ALA A 487 -10.89 4.02 -25.46
C ALA A 487 -11.24 5.14 -24.46
N ILE A 488 -12.49 5.58 -24.40
CA ILE A 488 -12.95 6.59 -23.42
C ILE A 488 -12.94 5.98 -22.01
N LEU A 489 -13.49 4.77 -21.85
CA LEU A 489 -13.58 4.09 -20.56
C LEU A 489 -12.22 3.78 -19.93
N ILE A 490 -11.20 3.43 -20.74
CA ILE A 490 -9.86 3.15 -20.24
C ILE A 490 -9.00 4.42 -20.09
N GLU A 491 -9.36 5.58 -20.64
CA GLU A 491 -8.50 6.78 -20.61
C GLU A 491 -8.03 7.19 -19.22
N PRO A 492 -8.90 7.16 -18.18
CA PRO A 492 -8.45 7.44 -16.82
C PRO A 492 -7.34 6.48 -16.33
N PHE A 493 -7.35 5.24 -16.81
CA PHE A 493 -6.47 4.16 -16.36
C PHE A 493 -5.23 4.02 -17.24
N LEU A 494 -5.39 4.06 -18.57
CA LEU A 494 -4.42 3.72 -19.62
C LEU A 494 -4.39 4.84 -20.70
N PRO A 495 -3.90 6.03 -20.36
CA PRO A 495 -3.98 7.20 -21.23
C PRO A 495 -3.11 7.08 -22.50
N ASN A 496 -1.98 6.37 -22.47
CA ASN A 496 -1.16 6.17 -23.67
C ASN A 496 -1.80 5.16 -24.63
N THR A 497 -2.39 4.11 -24.07
CA THR A 497 -3.13 3.08 -24.80
C THR A 497 -4.35 3.68 -25.48
N THR A 498 -5.06 4.57 -24.78
CA THR A 498 -6.17 5.35 -25.35
C THR A 498 -5.74 6.14 -26.58
N LYS A 499 -4.64 6.90 -26.48
CA LYS A 499 -4.10 7.67 -27.61
C LYS A 499 -3.76 6.78 -28.80
N GLU A 500 -3.17 5.62 -28.55
CA GLU A 500 -2.84 4.66 -29.61
C GLU A 500 -4.09 4.06 -30.25
N ILE A 501 -5.14 3.72 -29.47
CA ILE A 501 -6.42 3.26 -30.02
C ILE A 501 -7.05 4.35 -30.89
N LEU A 502 -7.18 5.58 -30.39
CA LEU A 502 -7.79 6.69 -31.15
C LEU A 502 -7.02 6.99 -32.44
N LYS A 503 -5.68 6.90 -32.42
CA LYS A 503 -4.83 7.01 -33.62
C LYS A 503 -5.12 5.90 -34.63
N GLN A 504 -5.25 4.66 -34.17
CA GLN A 504 -5.59 3.53 -35.04
C GLN A 504 -7.02 3.66 -35.60
N LEU A 505 -7.96 4.19 -34.81
CA LEU A 505 -9.29 4.55 -35.26
C LEU A 505 -9.31 5.76 -36.19
N ASN A 506 -8.20 6.47 -36.38
CA ASN A 506 -8.12 7.73 -37.11
C ASN A 506 -9.14 8.77 -36.60
N TYR A 507 -9.20 8.91 -35.27
CA TYR A 507 -10.07 9.87 -34.58
C TYR A 507 -9.21 10.90 -33.84
N ASP A 508 -9.17 12.12 -34.37
CA ASP A 508 -8.36 13.25 -33.88
C ASP A 508 -9.16 14.27 -33.06
N GLN A 509 -10.49 14.14 -33.04
CA GLN A 509 -11.37 15.00 -32.27
C GLN A 509 -11.24 14.71 -30.77
N LYS A 510 -11.57 15.73 -29.95
CA LYS A 510 -11.65 15.57 -28.51
C LYS A 510 -12.74 14.55 -28.15
N ILE A 511 -12.43 13.66 -27.22
CA ILE A 511 -13.37 12.70 -26.64
C ILE A 511 -13.98 13.26 -25.36
N PHE A 512 -15.23 12.91 -25.12
CA PHE A 512 -15.97 13.24 -23.90
C PHE A 512 -16.66 12.00 -23.35
N TRP A 513 -16.90 11.97 -22.05
CA TRP A 513 -17.59 10.84 -21.41
C TRP A 513 -19.00 10.61 -22.01
N LYS A 514 -19.68 11.69 -22.40
CA LYS A 514 -20.99 11.65 -23.05
C LYS A 514 -20.99 11.03 -24.46
N ASP A 515 -19.83 10.82 -25.06
CA ASP A 515 -19.72 10.18 -26.37
C ASP A 515 -19.86 8.65 -26.30
N ILE A 516 -19.74 8.07 -25.10
CA ILE A 516 -19.93 6.63 -24.88
C ILE A 516 -21.33 6.22 -25.33
N ALA A 517 -21.41 5.10 -26.05
CA ALA A 517 -22.64 4.53 -26.59
C ALA A 517 -23.44 5.47 -27.49
N SER A 518 -22.75 6.39 -28.19
CA SER A 518 -23.35 7.28 -29.20
C SER A 518 -23.10 6.84 -30.65
N LEU A 519 -22.43 5.69 -30.84
CA LEU A 519 -22.02 5.17 -32.14
C LEU A 519 -21.27 6.24 -32.96
N LYS A 520 -20.21 6.83 -32.39
CA LYS A 520 -19.48 7.95 -33.00
C LYS A 520 -18.84 7.63 -34.33
N ILE A 521 -18.27 6.44 -34.47
CA ILE A 521 -17.61 6.04 -35.70
C ILE A 521 -18.68 5.65 -36.72
N LYS A 522 -18.90 6.52 -37.71
CA LYS A 522 -19.96 6.39 -38.71
C LYS A 522 -19.54 5.48 -39.88
N PRO A 523 -20.49 4.88 -40.61
CA PRO A 523 -20.19 4.18 -41.85
C PRO A 523 -19.47 5.09 -42.85
N GLY A 524 -18.53 4.53 -43.62
CA GLY A 524 -17.69 5.29 -44.54
C GLY A 524 -16.45 5.91 -43.90
N HIS A 525 -16.35 5.94 -42.56
CA HIS A 525 -15.14 6.36 -41.86
C HIS A 525 -13.96 5.47 -42.23
N LYS A 526 -12.77 6.06 -42.43
CA LYS A 526 -11.56 5.31 -42.78
C LYS A 526 -10.60 5.24 -41.58
N ILE A 527 -10.31 4.02 -41.12
CA ILE A 527 -9.36 3.76 -40.03
C ILE A 527 -7.91 3.78 -40.54
N SER A 528 -6.97 3.95 -39.61
CA SER A 528 -5.54 3.83 -39.87
C SER A 528 -5.10 2.36 -39.97
N LYS A 529 -3.82 2.12 -40.29
CA LYS A 529 -3.27 0.76 -40.27
C LYS A 529 -3.24 0.21 -38.83
N PRO A 530 -3.70 -1.03 -38.60
CA PRO A 530 -3.66 -1.66 -37.29
C PRO A 530 -2.22 -1.81 -36.76
N LYS A 531 -2.06 -1.72 -35.44
CA LYS A 531 -0.80 -1.92 -34.73
C LYS A 531 -1.04 -2.62 -33.40
N HIS A 532 -0.16 -3.55 -33.05
CA HIS A 532 -0.20 -4.23 -31.76
C HIS A 532 -0.02 -3.24 -30.58
N LEU A 533 -0.94 -3.28 -29.62
CA LEU A 533 -0.94 -2.41 -28.44
C LEU A 533 0.05 -2.89 -27.37
N PHE A 534 0.10 -4.19 -27.13
CA PHE A 534 0.90 -4.81 -26.08
C PHE A 534 1.59 -6.07 -26.61
N GLU A 535 2.71 -6.42 -25.98
CA GLU A 535 3.48 -7.62 -26.24
C GLU A 535 3.37 -8.57 -25.05
N ILE A 536 3.49 -9.87 -25.30
CA ILE A 536 3.51 -10.88 -24.23
C ILE A 536 4.79 -10.68 -23.41
N ILE A 537 4.64 -10.65 -22.09
CA ILE A 537 5.78 -10.66 -21.18
C ILE A 537 6.14 -12.13 -20.91
N ASP A 538 7.28 -12.58 -21.41
CA ASP A 538 7.77 -13.93 -21.20
C ASP A 538 8.41 -14.12 -19.81
N GLU A 539 8.56 -15.39 -19.40
CA GLU A 539 9.14 -15.73 -18.09
C GLU A 539 10.59 -15.27 -17.95
N LYS A 540 11.33 -15.20 -19.07
CA LYS A 540 12.73 -14.75 -19.08
C LYS A 540 12.81 -13.28 -18.71
N LYS A 541 11.95 -12.43 -19.28
CA LYS A 541 11.88 -11.01 -18.95
C LYS A 541 11.46 -10.79 -17.51
N ILE A 542 10.50 -11.56 -17.01
CA ILE A 542 10.10 -11.50 -15.59
C ILE A 542 11.27 -11.88 -14.68
N THR A 543 11.99 -12.95 -15.01
CA THR A 543 13.15 -13.39 -14.24
C THR A 543 14.24 -12.31 -14.24
N GLU A 544 14.55 -11.72 -15.41
CA GLU A 544 15.50 -10.61 -15.56
C GLU A 544 15.10 -9.41 -14.69
N LEU A 545 13.83 -8.99 -14.71
CA LEU A 545 13.36 -7.86 -13.91
C LEU A 545 13.37 -8.19 -12.41
N LYS A 546 12.94 -9.39 -12.04
CA LYS A 546 12.94 -9.87 -10.66
C LYS A 546 14.34 -9.96 -10.10
N GLU A 547 15.31 -10.44 -10.89
CA GLU A 547 16.72 -10.42 -10.55
C GLU A 547 17.19 -8.98 -10.43
N ARG A 548 17.07 -8.15 -11.46
CA ARG A 548 17.54 -6.75 -11.45
C ARG A 548 17.05 -5.96 -10.23
N PHE A 549 15.76 -6.06 -9.90
CA PHE A 549 15.15 -5.27 -8.82
C PHE A 549 15.24 -5.92 -7.44
N ASN A 550 15.59 -7.21 -7.34
CA ASN A 550 15.99 -7.84 -6.08
C ASN A 550 17.52 -7.95 -5.91
N ALA A 551 18.30 -7.68 -6.96
CA ALA A 551 19.74 -7.84 -7.08
C ALA A 551 20.48 -6.52 -7.29
N LYS A 552 19.92 -5.36 -6.92
CA LYS A 552 20.71 -4.17 -6.52
C LYS A 552 21.48 -4.45 -5.19
N LYS A 553 22.10 -5.63 -5.11
CA LYS A 553 22.73 -6.32 -3.97
C LYS A 553 24.26 -6.27 -3.97
N GLU A 554 24.92 -5.86 -5.05
CA GLU A 554 26.37 -6.07 -5.16
C GLU A 554 27.13 -4.76 -5.37
N GLN A 555 27.33 -3.99 -4.29
CA GLN A 555 28.50 -3.10 -4.14
C GLN A 555 28.68 -2.50 -2.73
N ALA A 556 28.17 -3.18 -1.69
CA ALA A 556 28.68 -3.01 -0.34
C ALA A 556 28.96 -4.42 0.20
N PRO A 557 30.07 -4.67 0.89
CA PRO A 557 30.25 -5.92 1.60
C PRO A 557 29.14 -6.00 2.65
N GLN A 558 28.09 -6.76 2.36
CA GLN A 558 27.12 -7.13 3.37
C GLN A 558 27.76 -8.21 4.21
N GLU A 559 28.21 -7.84 5.40
CA GLU A 559 28.29 -8.81 6.48
C GLU A 559 26.91 -9.49 6.61
N PRO A 560 26.84 -10.83 6.64
CA PRO A 560 25.60 -11.55 6.58
C PRO A 560 24.75 -11.29 7.82
N GLN A 561 23.66 -10.51 7.69
CA GLN A 561 22.61 -10.47 8.70
C GLN A 561 21.75 -11.73 8.57
N GLU A 562 21.92 -12.65 9.52
CA GLU A 562 21.14 -13.90 9.61
C GLU A 562 19.64 -13.64 9.60
N ASN A 563 18.95 -14.29 8.66
CA ASN A 563 17.50 -14.31 8.53
C ASN A 563 16.82 -14.65 9.88
N GLN A 564 15.92 -13.77 10.33
CA GLN A 564 15.20 -13.92 11.61
C GLN A 564 14.45 -15.25 11.71
N ASN A 565 13.89 -15.79 10.62
CA ASN A 565 13.26 -17.11 10.63
C ASN A 565 14.29 -18.21 10.85
N TYR A 566 15.49 -18.07 10.27
CA TYR A 566 16.60 -18.98 10.53
C TYR A 566 17.05 -18.93 11.99
N GLN A 567 17.07 -17.74 12.62
CA GLN A 567 17.30 -17.62 14.05
C GLN A 567 16.25 -18.34 14.90
N ILE A 568 14.98 -18.29 14.51
CA ILE A 568 13.92 -19.04 15.20
C ILE A 568 14.13 -20.55 14.99
N LEU A 569 14.46 -21.01 13.77
CA LEU A 569 14.79 -22.42 13.48
C LEU A 569 15.98 -22.92 14.28
N LYS A 570 17.03 -22.09 14.48
CA LYS A 570 18.19 -22.41 15.33
C LYS A 570 17.82 -22.54 16.81
N ASN A 571 16.76 -21.86 17.26
CA ASN A 571 16.26 -21.95 18.63
C ASN A 571 15.14 -22.97 18.82
N LEU A 572 14.49 -23.47 17.75
CA LEU A 572 13.32 -24.33 17.87
C LEU A 572 13.66 -25.67 18.52
N ASP A 573 13.00 -26.03 19.62
CA ASP A 573 13.23 -27.31 20.30
C ASP A 573 12.12 -28.30 19.99
N LEU A 574 12.39 -29.22 19.06
CA LEU A 574 11.47 -30.26 18.64
C LEU A 574 11.89 -31.60 19.23
N GLU A 575 10.99 -32.26 19.97
CA GLU A 575 11.21 -33.55 20.61
C GLU A 575 10.04 -34.50 20.37
N VAL A 576 10.30 -35.80 20.43
CA VAL A 576 9.23 -36.80 20.50
C VAL A 576 8.77 -36.97 21.95
N GLY A 577 7.47 -36.87 22.19
CA GLY A 577 6.84 -37.17 23.48
C GLY A 577 5.75 -38.22 23.38
N ARG A 578 5.63 -39.08 24.39
CA ARG A 578 4.57 -40.08 24.49
C ARG A 578 3.39 -39.53 25.27
N ILE A 579 2.19 -39.61 24.72
CA ILE A 579 0.96 -39.21 25.42
C ILE A 579 0.62 -40.31 26.46
N LEU A 580 0.63 -39.96 27.74
CA LEU A 580 0.29 -40.86 28.84
C LEU A 580 -1.20 -40.84 29.16
N GLU A 581 -1.80 -39.66 29.11
CA GLU A 581 -3.18 -39.41 29.52
C GLU A 581 -3.79 -38.32 28.66
N VAL A 582 -5.06 -38.47 28.30
CA VAL A 582 -5.84 -37.48 27.57
C VAL A 582 -7.16 -37.25 28.30
N LYS A 583 -7.40 -36.01 28.72
CA LYS A 583 -8.64 -35.58 29.38
C LYS A 583 -9.34 -34.52 28.54
N LYS A 584 -10.67 -34.54 28.49
CA LYS A 584 -11.44 -33.41 27.92
C LYS A 584 -11.23 -32.17 28.77
N HIS A 585 -11.04 -31.03 28.12
CA HIS A 585 -10.90 -29.76 28.82
C HIS A 585 -12.24 -29.38 29.50
N PRO A 586 -12.25 -29.06 30.80
CA PRO A 586 -13.50 -28.87 31.57
C PRO A 586 -14.34 -27.67 31.09
N ASN A 587 -13.68 -26.66 30.52
CA ASN A 587 -14.30 -25.42 30.08
C ASN A 587 -14.25 -25.20 28.54
N ALA A 588 -13.98 -26.24 27.74
CA ALA A 588 -13.91 -26.11 26.28
C ALA A 588 -14.16 -27.43 25.53
N ASP A 589 -15.24 -27.48 24.75
CA ASP A 589 -15.68 -28.72 24.07
C ASP A 589 -14.74 -29.23 22.98
N ASN A 590 -13.89 -28.35 22.44
CA ASN A 590 -12.99 -28.67 21.33
C ASN A 590 -11.54 -28.92 21.76
N LEU A 591 -11.24 -28.92 23.07
CA LEU A 591 -9.88 -29.03 23.58
C LEU A 591 -9.67 -30.29 24.42
N TYR A 592 -8.52 -30.93 24.23
CA TYR A 592 -7.96 -31.93 25.14
C TYR A 592 -6.87 -31.31 26.00
N ILE A 593 -6.64 -31.94 27.16
CA ILE A 593 -5.48 -31.75 28.03
C ILE A 593 -4.71 -33.05 27.99
N GLU A 594 -3.53 -33.02 27.38
CA GLU A 594 -2.65 -34.17 27.23
C GLU A 594 -1.48 -34.10 28.19
N LYS A 595 -1.28 -35.19 28.93
CA LYS A 595 -0.08 -35.38 29.74
C LYS A 595 0.96 -36.14 28.92
N ILE A 596 2.06 -35.49 28.58
CA ILE A 596 3.08 -35.99 27.66
C ILE A 596 4.37 -36.28 28.42
N GLN A 597 4.88 -37.50 28.29
CA GLN A 597 6.18 -37.96 28.80
C GLN A 597 7.29 -37.65 27.78
N LEU A 598 8.31 -36.94 28.24
CA LEU A 598 9.60 -36.78 27.57
C LEU A 598 10.67 -37.60 28.31
N GLN A 599 11.94 -37.49 27.92
CA GLN A 599 13.03 -38.25 28.53
C GLN A 599 13.12 -38.08 30.06
N ASP A 600 13.13 -36.84 30.55
CA ASP A 600 13.38 -36.53 31.97
C ASP A 600 12.25 -35.71 32.62
N GLU A 601 11.17 -35.42 31.91
CA GLU A 601 10.07 -34.60 32.44
C GLU A 601 8.70 -34.96 31.83
N GLN A 602 7.64 -34.57 32.55
CA GLN A 602 6.26 -34.63 32.06
C GLN A 602 5.73 -33.22 31.85
N ARG A 603 4.95 -33.03 30.79
CA ARG A 603 4.32 -31.75 30.47
C ARG A 603 2.83 -31.90 30.21
N GLU A 604 2.09 -30.87 30.56
CA GLU A 604 0.69 -30.72 30.15
C GLU A 604 0.64 -29.82 28.91
N ILE A 605 0.05 -30.33 27.84
CA ILE A 605 -0.20 -29.61 26.59
C ILE A 605 -1.72 -29.59 26.38
N VAL A 606 -2.23 -28.50 25.81
CA VAL A 606 -3.64 -28.35 25.46
C VAL A 606 -3.76 -28.29 23.95
N SER A 607 -4.47 -29.24 23.34
CA SER A 607 -4.61 -29.35 21.89
C SER A 607 -6.06 -29.29 21.41
N GLY A 608 -6.25 -28.96 20.13
CA GLY A 608 -7.57 -28.89 19.47
C GLY A 608 -8.01 -30.19 18.79
N LEU A 609 -7.66 -31.36 19.33
CA LEU A 609 -7.80 -32.65 18.64
C LEU A 609 -9.16 -33.35 18.83
N VAL A 610 -10.07 -32.82 19.66
CA VAL A 610 -11.35 -33.48 20.02
C VAL A 610 -12.21 -33.86 18.83
N LYS A 611 -12.16 -33.08 17.74
CA LYS A 611 -12.95 -33.36 16.52
C LYS A 611 -12.39 -34.49 15.67
N TYR A 612 -11.14 -34.89 15.89
CA TYR A 612 -10.38 -35.75 14.98
C TYR A 612 -9.95 -37.07 15.62
N TYR A 613 -9.85 -37.13 16.96
CA TYR A 613 -9.42 -38.31 17.69
C TYR A 613 -10.25 -38.53 18.94
N THR A 614 -10.44 -39.79 19.33
CA THR A 614 -10.86 -40.14 20.69
C THR A 614 -9.66 -40.18 21.64
N PRO A 615 -9.85 -40.08 22.97
CA PRO A 615 -8.76 -40.18 23.94
C PRO A 615 -7.95 -41.49 23.80
N GLU A 616 -8.64 -42.60 23.53
CA GLU A 616 -8.03 -43.93 23.40
C GLU A 616 -7.12 -44.04 22.18
N GLU A 617 -7.43 -43.31 21.10
CA GLU A 617 -6.60 -43.27 19.89
C GLU A 617 -5.31 -42.46 20.09
N LEU A 618 -5.27 -41.53 21.05
CA LEU A 618 -4.13 -40.66 21.31
C LEU A 618 -3.20 -41.23 22.39
N VAL A 619 -3.74 -41.92 23.40
CA VAL A 619 -2.93 -42.52 24.47
C VAL A 619 -1.89 -43.48 23.89
N ASN A 620 -0.67 -43.40 24.40
CA ASN A 620 0.54 -44.10 23.95
C ASN A 620 1.12 -43.68 22.60
N LYS A 621 0.50 -42.76 21.84
CA LYS A 621 1.14 -42.22 20.62
C LYS A 621 2.40 -41.44 20.97
N LYS A 622 3.43 -41.63 20.15
CA LYS A 622 4.70 -40.88 20.19
C LYS A 622 4.65 -39.76 19.17
N CYS A 623 4.46 -38.53 19.61
CA CYS A 623 4.19 -37.37 18.74
C CYS A 623 5.32 -36.34 18.81
N ILE A 624 5.48 -35.55 17.74
CA ILE A 624 6.42 -34.42 17.75
C ILE A 624 5.79 -33.25 18.50
N ILE A 625 6.54 -32.70 19.46
CA ILE A 625 6.15 -31.51 20.22
C ILE A 625 7.16 -30.37 20.04
N VAL A 626 6.69 -29.13 20.23
CA VAL A 626 7.51 -27.94 20.43
C VAL A 626 7.68 -27.72 21.93
N LYS A 627 8.87 -28.04 22.45
CA LYS A 627 9.15 -28.09 23.89
C LYS A 627 9.42 -26.72 24.50
N ASN A 628 10.15 -25.86 23.80
CA ASN A 628 10.60 -24.55 24.29
C ASN A 628 9.61 -23.41 23.98
N LEU A 629 8.33 -23.73 23.78
CA LEU A 629 7.30 -22.72 23.63
C LEU A 629 6.97 -22.09 24.98
N LYS A 630 6.85 -20.75 25.05
CA LYS A 630 6.43 -20.07 26.27
C LYS A 630 5.04 -20.57 26.71
N PRO A 631 4.87 -20.93 28.00
CA PRO A 631 3.58 -21.37 28.51
C PRO A 631 2.47 -20.35 28.24
N LYS A 632 1.30 -20.83 27.82
CA LYS A 632 0.12 -19.97 27.55
C LYS A 632 -1.13 -20.59 28.15
N LYS A 633 -1.94 -19.79 28.82
CA LYS A 633 -3.24 -20.23 29.34
C LYS A 633 -4.25 -20.31 28.19
N LEU A 634 -4.80 -21.50 27.98
CA LEU A 634 -5.88 -21.79 27.06
C LEU A 634 -7.12 -22.13 27.89
N ARG A 635 -8.11 -21.22 27.89
CA ARG A 635 -9.37 -21.38 28.64
C ARG A 635 -9.18 -21.71 30.14
N GLY A 636 -8.12 -21.17 30.72
CA GLY A 636 -7.78 -21.27 32.15
C GLY A 636 -6.71 -22.31 32.48
N ILE A 637 -6.45 -23.27 31.59
CA ILE A 637 -5.42 -24.31 31.77
C ILE A 637 -4.13 -23.89 31.05
N GLU A 638 -2.99 -24.05 31.71
CA GLU A 638 -1.68 -23.67 31.16
C GLU A 638 -1.14 -24.77 30.23
N SER A 639 -0.91 -24.45 28.96
CA SER A 639 -0.24 -25.35 28.00
C SER A 639 1.26 -25.05 27.99
N LYS A 640 2.09 -26.06 28.28
CA LYS A 640 3.56 -25.95 28.38
C LYS A 640 4.29 -26.51 27.16
N GLY A 641 3.74 -26.24 25.98
CA GLY A 641 4.25 -26.70 24.69
C GLY A 641 3.13 -26.77 23.67
N MET A 642 3.45 -27.36 22.52
CA MET A 642 2.50 -27.60 21.42
C MET A 642 2.78 -28.95 20.79
N LEU A 643 1.74 -29.74 20.57
CA LEU A 643 1.80 -30.97 19.78
C LEU A 643 1.58 -30.61 18.31
N LEU A 644 2.40 -31.15 17.41
CA LEU A 644 2.30 -30.87 15.98
C LEU A 644 1.39 -31.85 15.24
N ALA A 645 0.49 -31.31 14.42
CA ALA A 645 -0.33 -32.09 13.50
C ALA A 645 -0.29 -31.51 12.08
N ALA A 646 -0.32 -32.38 11.09
CA ALA A 646 -0.52 -32.01 9.69
C ALA A 646 -2.02 -31.97 9.37
N LYS A 647 -2.44 -31.00 8.56
CA LYS A 647 -3.82 -30.81 8.15
C LYS A 647 -3.93 -30.50 6.65
N ASP A 648 -4.87 -31.15 5.96
CA ASP A 648 -5.31 -30.80 4.61
C ASP A 648 -6.76 -30.26 4.63
N GLU A 649 -7.40 -30.14 3.47
CA GLU A 649 -8.76 -29.61 3.36
C GLU A 649 -9.82 -30.43 4.13
N SER A 650 -9.58 -31.73 4.36
CA SER A 650 -10.58 -32.67 4.89
C SER A 650 -10.12 -33.46 6.12
N ASN A 651 -8.82 -33.59 6.36
CA ASN A 651 -8.24 -34.49 7.36
C ASN A 651 -7.20 -33.79 8.25
N LEU A 652 -6.99 -34.35 9.43
CA LEU A 652 -5.91 -33.99 10.35
C LEU A 652 -5.17 -35.26 10.79
N GLU A 653 -3.84 -35.19 10.83
CA GLU A 653 -2.95 -36.26 11.24
C GLU A 653 -1.92 -35.75 12.24
N VAL A 654 -1.94 -36.26 13.47
CA VAL A 654 -0.87 -36.02 14.45
C VAL A 654 0.46 -36.55 13.89
N LEU A 655 1.53 -35.76 13.98
CA LEU A 655 2.86 -36.18 13.54
C LEU A 655 3.44 -37.23 14.48
N GLU A 656 3.11 -38.49 14.21
CA GLU A 656 3.50 -39.66 15.00
C GLU A 656 4.78 -40.32 14.49
N ILE A 657 5.67 -40.72 15.42
CA ILE A 657 6.93 -41.41 15.13
C ILE A 657 7.01 -42.69 15.96
N GLU A 658 6.52 -43.81 15.41
CA GLU A 658 6.43 -45.10 16.11
C GLU A 658 7.80 -45.63 16.60
N ASP A 659 8.81 -45.57 15.71
CA ASP A 659 10.19 -46.04 15.95
C ASP A 659 11.09 -44.95 16.55
N SER A 660 10.71 -44.43 17.72
CA SER A 660 11.48 -43.40 18.43
C SER A 660 11.50 -43.58 19.95
N SER A 661 12.45 -42.93 20.61
CA SER A 661 12.51 -42.84 22.07
C SER A 661 11.90 -41.53 22.58
N GLU A 662 11.38 -41.53 23.81
CA GLU A 662 10.89 -40.30 24.47
C GLU A 662 12.03 -39.29 24.63
N GLY A 663 11.78 -38.02 24.30
CA GLY A 663 12.76 -36.93 24.26
C GLY A 663 13.70 -36.92 23.05
N GLN A 664 13.53 -37.84 22.09
CA GLN A 664 14.36 -37.87 20.90
C GLN A 664 14.19 -36.60 20.07
N LYS A 665 15.31 -35.92 19.78
CA LYS A 665 15.34 -34.63 19.09
C LYS A 665 15.04 -34.77 17.59
N ILE A 666 14.17 -33.89 17.09
CA ILE A 666 13.94 -33.70 15.66
C ILE A 666 14.90 -32.65 15.12
N LYS A 667 15.68 -33.01 14.11
CA LYS A 667 16.61 -32.11 13.42
C LYS A 667 15.92 -31.44 12.23
N ILE A 668 16.42 -30.27 11.87
CA ILE A 668 15.99 -29.55 10.66
C ILE A 668 17.19 -29.54 9.73
N GLU A 669 17.01 -30.02 8.50
CA GLU A 669 18.08 -30.21 7.52
C GLU A 669 18.92 -28.94 7.33
N GLY A 670 20.23 -29.04 7.55
CA GLY A 670 21.15 -27.91 7.38
C GLY A 670 20.97 -26.76 8.39
N ILE A 671 20.32 -27.00 9.54
CA ILE A 671 20.21 -26.04 10.65
C ILE A 671 21.00 -26.55 11.85
N GLU A 672 22.07 -25.84 12.20
CA GLU A 672 22.76 -26.03 13.47
C GLU A 672 22.03 -25.26 14.58
N LYS A 673 21.66 -25.97 15.65
CA LYS A 673 20.95 -25.39 16.80
C LYS A 673 21.87 -24.47 17.59
N ASN A 674 21.31 -23.42 18.18
CA ASN A 674 22.07 -22.57 19.09
C ASN A 674 22.55 -23.37 20.32
N PRO A 675 23.76 -23.10 20.85
CA PRO A 675 24.30 -23.83 22.00
C PRO A 675 23.39 -23.77 23.24
N LYS A 676 22.62 -22.69 23.37
CA LYS A 676 21.57 -22.53 24.37
C LYS A 676 20.28 -22.09 23.68
N LEU A 677 19.30 -22.97 23.68
CA LEU A 677 17.98 -22.69 23.08
C LEU A 677 17.24 -21.65 23.92
N LYS A 678 16.70 -20.62 23.26
CA LYS A 678 15.82 -19.62 23.88
C LYS A 678 14.38 -20.10 23.89
N GLU A 679 13.55 -19.60 24.80
CA GLU A 679 12.10 -19.79 24.68
C GLU A 679 11.54 -19.03 23.48
N ILE A 680 10.51 -19.60 22.84
CA ILE A 680 9.87 -19.07 21.64
C ILE A 680 8.39 -18.78 21.96
N THR A 681 7.85 -17.64 21.54
CA THR A 681 6.40 -17.38 21.67
C THR A 681 5.61 -18.11 20.59
N ILE A 682 4.31 -18.34 20.81
CA ILE A 682 3.46 -18.92 19.76
C ILE A 682 3.40 -18.04 18.51
N GLU A 683 3.46 -16.72 18.67
CA GLU A 683 3.50 -15.77 17.55
C GLU A 683 4.83 -15.82 16.79
N GLU A 684 5.94 -16.16 17.45
CA GLU A 684 7.23 -16.42 16.80
C GLU A 684 7.25 -17.77 16.08
N PHE A 685 6.71 -18.81 16.70
CA PHE A 685 6.58 -20.13 16.09
C PHE A 685 5.72 -20.09 14.82
N LEU A 686 4.56 -19.42 14.86
CA LEU A 686 3.64 -19.29 13.72
C LEU A 686 4.21 -18.48 12.53
N LYS A 687 5.36 -17.80 12.70
CA LYS A 687 6.10 -17.19 11.57
C LYS A 687 6.88 -18.22 10.75
N ILE A 688 7.19 -19.38 11.33
CA ILE A 688 7.86 -20.47 10.62
C ILE A 688 6.80 -21.18 9.78
N LYS A 689 7.02 -21.26 8.47
CA LYS A 689 6.16 -22.05 7.59
C LYS A 689 6.46 -23.54 7.75
N MET A 690 5.64 -24.29 8.47
CA MET A 690 5.74 -25.74 8.51
C MET A 690 4.66 -26.39 7.64
N PHE A 691 5.04 -27.33 6.79
CA PHE A 691 4.12 -27.97 5.84
C PHE A 691 4.56 -29.38 5.47
N VAL A 692 3.61 -30.14 4.93
CA VAL A 692 3.84 -31.45 4.31
C VAL A 692 3.79 -31.27 2.80
N LYS A 693 4.75 -31.85 2.08
CA LYS A 693 4.73 -31.94 0.62
C LYS A 693 5.19 -33.32 0.17
N ASN A 694 4.39 -34.00 -0.65
CA ASN A 694 4.62 -35.40 -1.04
C ASN A 694 4.90 -36.32 0.16
N ASN A 695 4.07 -36.21 1.20
CA ASN A 695 4.18 -36.89 2.49
C ASN A 695 5.42 -36.52 3.33
N VAL A 696 6.29 -35.61 2.91
CA VAL A 696 7.50 -35.22 3.66
C VAL A 696 7.25 -33.94 4.45
N CYS A 697 7.66 -33.89 5.71
CA CYS A 697 7.50 -32.72 6.57
C CYS A 697 8.66 -31.73 6.41
N TYR A 698 8.34 -30.45 6.27
CA TYR A 698 9.27 -29.34 6.11
C TYR A 698 9.03 -28.26 7.17
N ALA A 699 10.11 -27.59 7.57
CA ALA A 699 10.09 -26.27 8.20
C ALA A 699 10.84 -25.30 7.28
N GLU A 700 10.14 -24.25 6.85
CA GLU A 700 10.52 -23.43 5.70
C GLU A 700 10.84 -24.31 4.48
N ASN A 701 12.05 -24.22 3.93
CA ASN A 701 12.51 -25.04 2.82
C ASN A 701 13.39 -26.22 3.25
N LYS A 702 13.40 -26.59 4.55
CA LYS A 702 14.27 -27.63 5.12
C LYS A 702 13.46 -28.80 5.64
N LYS A 703 13.93 -30.02 5.39
CA LYS A 703 13.25 -31.24 5.83
C LYS A 703 13.37 -31.42 7.34
N LEU A 704 12.31 -31.94 7.97
CA LEU A 704 12.38 -32.46 9.33
C LEU A 704 12.97 -33.86 9.29
N LEU A 705 13.99 -34.10 10.12
CA LEU A 705 14.77 -35.32 10.14
C LEU A 705 14.76 -35.94 11.54
N ILE A 706 14.59 -37.26 11.60
CA ILE A 706 14.83 -38.06 12.80
C ILE A 706 15.82 -39.17 12.45
N ASN A 707 16.92 -39.28 13.21
CA ASN A 707 18.03 -40.19 12.91
C ASN A 707 18.55 -40.10 11.45
N GLY A 708 18.52 -38.90 10.87
CA GLY A 708 18.93 -38.65 9.47
C GLY A 708 17.92 -39.09 8.41
N LYS A 709 16.76 -39.63 8.80
CA LYS A 709 15.66 -39.99 7.90
C LYS A 709 14.59 -38.90 7.90
N GLU A 710 13.97 -38.70 6.74
CA GLU A 710 12.86 -37.75 6.56
C GLU A 710 11.63 -38.18 7.36
N ILE A 711 11.03 -37.24 8.08
CA ILE A 711 9.75 -37.47 8.75
C ILE A 711 8.64 -37.40 7.71
N ARG A 712 7.77 -38.42 7.72
CA ARG A 712 6.69 -38.56 6.76
C ARG A 712 5.34 -38.79 7.41
N THR A 713 4.30 -38.21 6.82
CA THR A 713 2.89 -38.44 7.15
C THR A 713 2.33 -39.64 6.40
N LYS A 714 1.43 -40.39 7.03
CA LYS A 714 0.76 -41.58 6.45
C LYS A 714 -0.46 -41.20 5.61
N LYS A 715 -1.22 -40.19 6.02
CA LYS A 715 -2.52 -39.80 5.43
C LYS A 715 -2.45 -38.49 4.65
N ILE A 716 -1.73 -37.49 5.17
CA ILE A 716 -1.64 -36.17 4.54
C ILE A 716 -0.55 -36.16 3.47
N LYS A 717 -0.90 -36.02 2.20
CA LYS A 717 0.09 -35.93 1.10
C LYS A 717 0.69 -34.53 1.00
N ASP A 718 -0.17 -33.50 1.02
CA ASP A 718 0.21 -32.10 0.94
C ASP A 718 -0.69 -31.32 1.92
N GLY A 719 -0.12 -30.50 2.80
CA GLY A 719 -0.89 -29.85 3.87
C GLY A 719 -0.04 -28.95 4.77
N GLN A 720 -0.67 -28.26 5.72
CA GLN A 720 0.03 -27.39 6.67
C GLN A 720 0.30 -28.16 7.98
N ILE A 721 1.44 -27.88 8.62
CA ILE A 721 1.75 -28.37 9.97
C ILE A 721 1.55 -27.21 10.95
N SER A 722 0.82 -27.46 12.04
CA SER A 722 0.57 -26.49 13.11
C SER A 722 0.50 -27.12 14.48
#